data_AF-K1XN53-F1
#
_entry.id   AF-K1XN53-F1
#
_cell.length_a   1.000
_cell.length_b   1.000
_cell.length_c   1.000
_cell.angle_alpha   90.00
_cell.angle_beta   90.00
_cell.angle_gamma   90.00
#
_symmetry.space_group_name_H-M   'P 1'
#
loop_
_entity.id
_entity.type
_entity.pdbx_description
1 polymer ?
#
loop_
_entity_poly.entity_id
_entity_poly.type
_entity_poly.pdbx_seq_one_letter_code
_entity_poly.pdbx_strand_id
1 'polypeptide(L)'
;MLEHPNIVNVIDFVETASNEYYFVMNYIEGKSLKQIILNNNKLPLNLFYQFAFQILNGIDYAHSNNIIHRDLKSDNIIISKFTNEYVLKIMDFGIAKAIHENDEMSTGLTKTGMVLGTPSYMAPEQAKGEMSKVGPRSDIYSIGIIFYQMLSGDLPFHSDTPWGLLHKHIYEPPPPLRKMNPKVPRKLEQIIMKCLEKEPENRFESISELKKQIMKISPPFEEINQMLPLKDFKNANEPEPKPEIKSFNIKKYALILTALFFCMILIYSGSRITSYFRNIKLDIKAPHIFKAPLPSGNASVKIYSEPKGAAIELNGIAKESPALFEHLKADKYDISIKLKGYDVKQIEVETLENQCIEKKVILKRQQGEIQLESSPSNAEIWMDGQKMGITPLTIGPMDIGVKNFILKKENFEERKIPIEIIPDESLKYPVIELIPSIGKLIISPELAQTNPYIKIPEKGKVKIGNGDSKEVVFPLETDLKIGKYNIEIEAQGFEKKILEGVEIFPDKIRSVKYELKAKFSTLLVKSNTKLDIFENDLKIGQTNEAIQNLNPGKHELIFKAQGLKPIKNSIILGPDETLEITAPETQKISGDVYVKYVISDYDINTPEVLNISLKAGDKIFENIKLPFLIKELPVGKHPVSLSIEGFNVKGENNVEVLEGEISEIIFELEPLKSDLLISSPDSFEIWENGTLAGNSNVIIKNLTPGIHEMIFKLNNSKDRSKKINLTPGKLTEIKEESLQKLKGSLRLSCEIKGFPNLTLKKQIKIKIGTNEWKTTPMSWVENDINTGKCNIQIEALGFKTQPLELLIEPDKITNAVFVLEPDNCEVIIKSNVNEALIFENNRQLGKVNEPILTMPFKQHILTVKAQGFKDKDL
;
A
#
# COMPACT_ATOMS: atom_id res chain seq x y z
N MET A 1 -16.98 6.98 29.28
CA MET A 1 -17.40 5.83 30.12
C MET A 1 -18.88 5.58 29.87
N LEU A 2 -19.29 4.32 29.71
CA LEU A 2 -20.69 3.95 29.47
C LEU A 2 -21.43 3.81 30.82
N GLU A 3 -22.56 4.48 30.97
CA GLU A 3 -23.43 4.34 32.14
C GLU A 3 -24.77 3.71 31.73
N HIS A 4 -25.00 2.46 32.13
CA HIS A 4 -26.23 1.73 31.82
C HIS A 4 -26.49 0.63 32.87
N PRO A 5 -27.75 0.36 33.26
CA PRO A 5 -28.07 -0.68 34.25
C PRO A 5 -27.56 -2.07 33.88
N ASN A 6 -27.43 -2.40 32.59
CA ASN A 6 -26.89 -3.69 32.13
C ASN A 6 -25.40 -3.69 31.76
N ILE A 7 -24.66 -2.60 32.00
CA ILE A 7 -23.22 -2.51 31.77
C ILE A 7 -22.52 -2.27 33.11
N VAL A 8 -21.35 -2.88 33.32
CA VAL A 8 -20.51 -2.59 34.49
C VAL A 8 -19.97 -1.17 34.38
N ASN A 9 -20.07 -0.40 35.46
CA ASN A 9 -19.51 0.95 35.47
C ASN A 9 -18.00 0.88 35.72
N VAL A 10 -17.23 1.47 34.82
CA VAL A 10 -15.78 1.67 35.00
C VAL A 10 -15.60 2.98 35.76
N ILE A 11 -14.93 2.91 36.91
CA ILE A 11 -14.71 4.03 37.83
C ILE A 11 -13.50 4.83 37.39
N ASP A 12 -12.39 4.15 37.08
CA ASP A 12 -11.10 4.80 36.79
C ASP A 12 -10.20 3.92 35.90
N PHE A 13 -9.19 4.55 35.31
CA PHE A 13 -8.14 3.92 34.52
C PHE A 13 -6.78 4.43 35.00
N VAL A 14 -5.94 3.52 35.47
CA VAL A 14 -4.64 3.86 36.05
C VAL A 14 -3.55 3.26 35.19
N GLU A 15 -2.70 4.12 34.64
CA GLU A 15 -1.43 3.72 34.04
C GLU A 15 -0.33 3.82 35.10
N THR A 16 0.41 2.74 35.31
CA THR A 16 1.57 2.77 36.21
C THR A 16 2.81 3.29 35.50
N ALA A 17 3.80 3.73 36.29
CA ALA A 17 5.10 4.14 35.75
C ALA A 17 5.84 3.02 34.98
N SER A 18 5.42 1.76 35.14
CA SER A 18 5.91 0.59 34.40
C SER A 18 5.07 0.26 33.16
N ASN A 19 4.23 1.18 32.69
CA ASN A 19 3.38 1.02 31.50
C ASN A 19 2.39 -0.15 31.63
N GLU A 20 1.95 -0.46 32.86
CA GLU A 20 0.87 -1.41 33.12
C GLU A 20 -0.45 -0.64 33.27
N TYR A 21 -1.53 -1.21 32.72
CA TYR A 21 -2.84 -0.59 32.74
C TYR A 21 -3.77 -1.33 33.70
N TYR A 22 -4.34 -0.60 34.65
CA TYR A 22 -5.32 -1.10 35.62
C TYR A 22 -6.68 -0.45 35.34
N PHE A 23 -7.70 -1.28 35.15
CA PHE A 23 -9.09 -0.84 35.05
C PHE A 23 -9.78 -0.98 36.42
N VAL A 24 -10.20 0.15 36.99
CA VAL A 24 -10.97 0.16 38.24
C VAL A 24 -12.45 0.20 37.86
N MET A 25 -13.24 -0.79 38.30
CA MET A 25 -14.65 -0.89 37.98
C MET A 25 -15.46 -1.35 39.20
N ASN A 26 -16.78 -1.18 39.16
CA ASN A 26 -17.65 -1.66 40.22
C ASN A 26 -17.53 -3.18 40.39
N TYR A 27 -17.28 -3.64 41.62
CA TYR A 27 -17.36 -5.05 41.97
C TYR A 27 -18.82 -5.52 41.90
N ILE A 28 -19.09 -6.56 41.10
CA ILE A 28 -20.42 -7.15 40.95
C ILE A 28 -20.44 -8.50 41.65
N GLU A 29 -21.14 -8.60 42.77
CA GLU A 29 -21.37 -9.87 43.46
C GLU A 29 -22.39 -10.71 42.66
N GLY A 30 -21.96 -11.86 42.12
CA GLY A 30 -22.79 -12.70 41.25
C GLY A 30 -22.04 -13.88 40.63
N LYS A 31 -22.72 -14.62 39.76
CA LYS A 31 -22.12 -15.72 38.96
C LYS A 31 -22.12 -15.35 37.48
N SER A 32 -21.16 -15.85 36.71
CA SER A 32 -21.19 -15.65 35.26
C SER A 32 -22.32 -16.42 34.59
N LEU A 33 -22.81 -15.96 33.45
CA LEU A 33 -23.86 -16.63 32.69
C LEU A 33 -23.43 -18.06 32.32
N LYS A 34 -22.15 -18.26 32.00
CA LYS A 34 -21.59 -19.60 31.77
C LYS A 34 -21.75 -20.51 32.97
N GLN A 35 -21.41 -20.03 34.18
CA GLN A 35 -21.60 -20.80 35.41
C GLN A 35 -23.07 -21.13 35.64
N ILE A 36 -23.98 -20.21 35.33
CA ILE A 36 -25.43 -20.46 35.45
C ILE A 36 -25.88 -21.51 34.43
N ILE A 37 -25.44 -21.46 33.18
CA ILE A 37 -25.77 -22.46 32.16
C ILE A 37 -25.26 -23.84 32.58
N LEU A 38 -23.98 -23.94 32.97
CA LEU A 38 -23.35 -25.20 33.41
C LEU A 38 -24.12 -25.83 34.59
N ASN A 39 -24.52 -25.03 35.58
CA ASN A 39 -25.25 -25.53 36.75
C ASN A 39 -26.68 -26.00 36.45
N ASN A 40 -27.31 -25.49 35.39
CA ASN A 40 -28.70 -25.82 35.03
C ASN A 40 -28.80 -26.78 33.84
N ASN A 41 -27.65 -27.22 33.29
CA ASN A 41 -27.51 -27.74 31.93
C ASN A 41 -27.96 -26.74 30.86
N LYS A 42 -29.22 -26.27 30.87
CA LYS A 42 -29.77 -25.25 29.96
C LYS A 42 -30.81 -24.37 30.68
N LEU A 43 -31.08 -23.18 30.16
CA LEU A 43 -32.04 -22.26 30.77
C LEU A 43 -33.48 -22.55 30.34
N PRO A 44 -34.48 -22.37 31.25
CA PRO A 44 -35.88 -22.37 30.86
C PRO A 44 -36.20 -21.13 30.01
N LEU A 45 -37.22 -21.24 29.13
CA LEU A 45 -37.52 -20.22 28.12
C LEU A 45 -37.83 -18.84 28.70
N ASN A 46 -38.55 -18.78 29.81
CA ASN A 46 -38.88 -17.53 30.49
C ASN A 46 -37.63 -16.80 30.99
N LEU A 47 -36.71 -17.51 31.63
CA LEU A 47 -35.43 -16.94 32.08
C LEU A 47 -34.55 -16.54 30.90
N PHE A 48 -34.58 -17.32 29.81
CA PHE A 48 -33.92 -16.94 28.56
C PHE A 48 -34.40 -15.58 28.07
N TYR A 49 -35.72 -15.34 28.00
CA TYR A 49 -36.24 -14.04 27.55
C TYR A 49 -35.81 -12.89 28.48
N GLN A 50 -35.88 -13.08 29.80
CA GLN A 50 -35.41 -12.07 30.77
C GLN A 50 -33.94 -11.68 30.52
N PHE A 51 -33.06 -12.67 30.39
CA PHE A 51 -31.63 -12.44 30.19
C PHE A 51 -31.33 -11.90 28.80
N ALA A 52 -31.99 -12.42 27.77
CA ALA A 52 -31.85 -11.96 26.39
C ALA A 52 -32.18 -10.47 26.28
N PHE A 53 -33.28 -10.00 26.86
CA PHE A 53 -33.63 -8.59 26.82
C PHE A 53 -32.61 -7.70 27.55
N GLN A 54 -32.09 -8.13 28.70
CA GLN A 54 -31.05 -7.37 29.42
C GLN A 54 -29.74 -7.30 28.64
N ILE A 55 -29.31 -8.40 28.01
CA ILE A 55 -28.13 -8.43 27.13
C ILE A 55 -28.32 -7.47 25.96
N LEU A 56 -29.47 -7.59 25.26
CA LEU A 56 -29.77 -6.75 24.10
C LEU A 56 -29.85 -5.28 24.50
N ASN A 57 -30.45 -4.92 25.65
CA ASN A 57 -30.47 -3.54 26.13
C ASN A 57 -29.07 -2.97 26.35
N GLY A 58 -28.19 -3.73 26.99
CA GLY A 58 -26.81 -3.30 27.22
C GLY A 58 -26.01 -3.10 25.93
N ILE A 59 -26.09 -4.06 25.00
CA ILE A 59 -25.34 -3.96 23.74
C ILE A 59 -25.93 -2.92 22.79
N ASP A 60 -27.26 -2.78 22.72
CA ASP A 60 -27.93 -1.72 21.93
C ASP A 60 -27.51 -0.33 22.42
N TYR A 61 -27.44 -0.13 23.74
CA TYR A 61 -26.95 1.11 24.33
C TYR A 61 -25.48 1.37 23.96
N ALA A 62 -24.60 0.37 24.05
CA ALA A 62 -23.21 0.53 23.64
C ALA A 62 -23.07 0.87 22.15
N HIS A 63 -23.80 0.16 21.27
CA HIS A 63 -23.81 0.40 19.83
C HIS A 63 -24.34 1.80 19.49
N SER A 64 -25.36 2.29 20.19
CA SER A 64 -25.87 3.67 20.03
C SER A 64 -24.86 4.75 20.42
N ASN A 65 -23.86 4.39 21.23
CA ASN A 65 -22.72 5.22 21.58
C ASN A 65 -21.48 4.93 20.72
N ASN A 66 -21.64 4.24 19.57
CA ASN A 66 -20.57 3.83 18.65
C ASN A 66 -19.50 2.93 19.28
N ILE A 67 -19.83 2.20 20.35
CA ILE A 67 -18.91 1.25 21.00
C ILE A 67 -19.34 -0.17 20.66
N ILE A 68 -18.44 -0.91 20.01
CA ILE A 68 -18.59 -2.34 19.69
C ILE A 68 -17.87 -3.15 20.76
N HIS A 69 -18.48 -4.23 21.26
CA HIS A 69 -17.91 -5.02 22.36
C HIS A 69 -16.73 -5.89 21.91
N ARG A 70 -16.84 -6.57 20.76
CA ARG A 70 -15.80 -7.37 20.07
C ARG A 70 -15.25 -8.61 20.80
N ASP A 71 -15.53 -8.79 22.08
CA ASP A 71 -15.20 -10.00 22.86
C ASP A 71 -16.39 -10.50 23.72
N LEU A 72 -17.61 -10.47 23.17
CA LEU A 72 -18.79 -10.85 23.94
C LEU A 72 -18.85 -12.37 24.14
N LYS A 73 -18.90 -12.82 25.40
CA LYS A 73 -18.98 -14.23 25.79
C LYS A 73 -19.76 -14.39 27.08
N SER A 74 -20.28 -15.59 27.35
CA SER A 74 -21.06 -15.85 28.57
C SER A 74 -20.23 -15.78 29.87
N ASP A 75 -18.89 -15.82 29.79
CA ASP A 75 -17.99 -15.52 30.91
C ASP A 75 -18.05 -14.02 31.32
N ASN A 76 -18.25 -13.12 30.34
CA ASN A 76 -18.24 -11.65 30.53
C ASN A 76 -19.64 -11.08 30.86
N ILE A 77 -20.54 -11.93 31.31
CA ILE A 77 -21.91 -11.58 31.66
C ILE A 77 -22.14 -12.06 33.08
N ILE A 78 -22.19 -11.15 34.04
CA ILE A 78 -22.39 -11.46 35.46
C ILE A 78 -23.86 -11.26 35.81
N ILE A 79 -24.44 -12.25 36.48
CA ILE A 79 -25.80 -12.19 37.00
C ILE A 79 -25.70 -12.02 38.51
N SER A 80 -26.17 -10.85 38.96
CA SER A 80 -26.34 -10.53 40.37
C SER A 80 -27.80 -10.72 40.77
N LYS A 81 -28.04 -11.09 42.03
CA LYS A 81 -29.39 -11.20 42.60
C LYS A 81 -29.62 -9.96 43.46
N PHE A 82 -30.39 -9.01 42.96
CA PHE A 82 -30.78 -7.82 43.72
C PHE A 82 -32.28 -7.93 44.06
N THR A 83 -32.62 -7.94 45.35
CA THR A 83 -34.01 -7.85 45.83
C THR A 83 -35.02 -8.72 45.07
N ASN A 84 -34.70 -10.01 44.90
CA ASN A 84 -35.51 -11.02 44.17
C ASN A 84 -35.57 -10.91 42.64
N GLU A 85 -34.80 -10.01 42.01
CA GLU A 85 -34.66 -9.92 40.56
C GLU A 85 -33.23 -10.27 40.13
N TYR A 86 -33.11 -10.84 38.94
CA TYR A 86 -31.82 -11.07 38.30
C TYR A 86 -31.42 -9.83 37.51
N VAL A 87 -30.33 -9.20 37.93
CA VAL A 87 -29.74 -8.07 37.21
C VAL A 87 -28.46 -8.55 36.53
N LEU A 88 -28.43 -8.41 35.22
CA LEU A 88 -27.31 -8.80 34.38
C LEU A 88 -26.40 -7.59 34.12
N LYS A 89 -25.10 -7.79 34.29
CA LYS A 89 -24.04 -6.81 34.02
C LYS A 89 -23.08 -7.38 32.97
N ILE A 90 -22.95 -6.68 31.85
CA ILE A 90 -21.97 -6.94 30.80
C ILE A 90 -20.66 -6.26 31.21
N MET A 91 -19.56 -7.00 31.15
CA MET A 91 -18.22 -6.53 31.45
C MET A 91 -17.25 -6.76 30.28
N ASP A 92 -16.06 -6.16 30.38
CA ASP A 92 -14.95 -6.38 29.44
C ASP A 92 -15.29 -6.09 27.97
N PHE A 93 -15.72 -4.86 27.70
CA PHE A 93 -15.62 -4.30 26.34
C PHE A 93 -14.17 -4.44 25.92
N GLY A 94 -13.90 -5.10 24.78
CA GLY A 94 -12.58 -5.62 24.40
C GLY A 94 -11.53 -4.54 24.11
N ILE A 95 -11.24 -3.66 25.06
CA ILE A 95 -10.29 -2.54 24.99
C ILE A 95 -8.88 -3.06 24.74
N ALA A 96 -8.55 -4.27 25.22
CA ALA A 96 -7.30 -4.95 24.89
C ALA A 96 -7.11 -5.20 23.38
N LYS A 97 -8.20 -5.41 22.60
CA LYS A 97 -8.11 -5.52 21.13
C LYS A 97 -8.00 -4.17 20.43
N ALA A 98 -8.52 -3.09 21.01
CA ALA A 98 -8.40 -1.73 20.48
C ALA A 98 -6.95 -1.21 20.57
N ILE A 99 -6.20 -1.59 21.61
CA ILE A 99 -4.78 -1.22 21.77
C ILE A 99 -3.90 -1.87 20.68
N HIS A 100 -4.33 -3.00 20.11
CA HIS A 100 -3.63 -3.70 19.02
C HIS A 100 -4.14 -3.31 17.61
N GLU A 101 -5.02 -2.31 17.48
CA GLU A 101 -5.49 -1.81 16.17
C GLU A 101 -4.40 -1.11 15.36
N ASN A 102 -3.34 -0.62 16.02
CA ASN A 102 -2.23 0.06 15.35
C ASN A 102 -1.17 -0.91 14.77
N ASP A 103 -1.31 -2.21 15.00
CA ASP A 103 -0.48 -3.24 14.39
C ASP A 103 -1.27 -3.93 13.27
N GLU A 104 -0.90 -3.71 12.01
CA GLU A 104 -1.53 -4.28 10.80
C GLU A 104 -1.48 -5.82 10.70
N MET A 105 -1.14 -6.53 11.79
CA MET A 105 -1.07 -7.98 11.85
C MET A 105 -1.76 -8.54 13.09
N SER A 106 -3.03 -8.22 13.28
CA SER A 106 -3.90 -8.91 14.24
C SER A 106 -5.05 -9.63 13.52
N THR A 107 -4.70 -10.62 12.69
CA THR A 107 -5.59 -11.78 12.55
C THR A 107 -5.79 -12.35 13.97
N GLY A 108 -6.92 -12.99 14.27
CA GLY A 108 -7.22 -13.55 15.60
C GLY A 108 -6.26 -14.65 16.10
N LEU A 109 -5.04 -14.75 15.54
CA LEU A 109 -3.98 -15.68 15.88
C LEU A 109 -2.68 -14.92 16.18
N THR A 110 -2.07 -15.23 17.32
CA THR A 110 -0.70 -14.81 17.59
C THR A 110 0.27 -15.54 16.65
N LYS A 111 1.50 -14.99 16.50
CA LYS A 111 2.61 -15.58 15.70
C LYS A 111 2.96 -17.05 16.05
N THR A 112 2.41 -17.62 17.14
CA THR A 112 2.57 -19.01 17.57
C THR A 112 1.35 -19.91 17.32
N GLY A 113 0.31 -19.44 16.62
CA GLY A 113 -0.93 -20.19 16.39
C GLY A 113 -1.84 -20.28 17.62
N MET A 114 -1.52 -19.53 18.70
CA MET A 114 -2.43 -19.36 19.83
C MET A 114 -3.46 -18.29 19.48
N VAL A 115 -4.73 -18.68 19.45
CA VAL A 115 -5.83 -17.73 19.32
C VAL A 115 -5.81 -16.82 20.55
N LEU A 116 -5.78 -15.51 20.35
CA LEU A 116 -5.90 -14.55 21.45
C LEU A 116 -7.37 -14.57 21.93
N GLY A 117 -7.62 -15.17 23.08
CA GLY A 117 -8.96 -15.38 23.65
C GLY A 117 -9.52 -16.79 23.43
N THR A 118 -10.74 -17.03 23.88
CA THR A 118 -11.44 -18.31 23.65
C THR A 118 -12.20 -18.21 22.32
N PRO A 119 -11.83 -18.95 21.24
CA PRO A 119 -12.43 -18.81 19.91
C PRO A 119 -13.94 -19.09 19.85
N SER A 120 -14.51 -19.68 20.91
CA SER A 120 -15.87 -20.21 20.98
C SER A 120 -17.02 -19.24 20.67
N TYR A 121 -16.79 -17.92 20.72
CA TYR A 121 -17.82 -16.89 20.46
C TYR A 121 -17.45 -15.94 19.32
N MET A 122 -16.33 -16.19 18.65
CA MET A 122 -15.76 -15.29 17.65
C MET A 122 -16.59 -15.31 16.37
N ALA A 123 -16.88 -14.13 15.82
CA ALA A 123 -17.58 -14.02 14.55
C ALA A 123 -16.68 -14.49 13.37
N PRO A 124 -17.26 -15.04 12.28
CA PRO A 124 -16.52 -15.50 11.10
C PRO A 124 -15.52 -14.46 10.55
N GLU A 125 -15.92 -13.20 10.45
CA GLU A 125 -15.08 -12.09 9.99
C GLU A 125 -13.90 -11.81 10.95
N GLN A 126 -14.11 -11.97 12.26
CA GLN A 126 -13.04 -11.86 13.26
C GLN A 126 -12.08 -13.06 13.16
N ALA A 127 -12.61 -14.26 12.94
CA ALA A 127 -11.84 -15.49 12.77
C ALA A 127 -10.98 -15.48 11.50
N LYS A 128 -11.48 -14.86 10.41
CA LYS A 128 -10.74 -14.62 9.16
C LYS A 128 -9.73 -13.47 9.25
N GLY A 129 -9.82 -12.62 10.29
CA GLY A 129 -9.02 -11.40 10.40
C GLY A 129 -9.47 -10.28 9.43
N GLU A 130 -10.71 -10.32 8.94
CA GLU A 130 -11.29 -9.30 8.07
C GLU A 130 -11.72 -8.08 8.89
N MET A 131 -10.74 -7.35 9.44
CA MET A 131 -10.99 -6.28 10.43
C MET A 131 -11.90 -5.17 9.91
N SER A 132 -11.88 -4.88 8.61
CA SER A 132 -12.77 -3.91 7.95
C SER A 132 -14.25 -4.29 7.98
N LYS A 133 -14.58 -5.57 8.21
CA LYS A 133 -15.95 -6.07 8.35
C LYS A 133 -16.38 -6.26 9.81
N VAL A 134 -15.45 -6.12 10.76
CA VAL A 134 -15.76 -6.26 12.19
C VAL A 134 -16.57 -5.05 12.64
N GLY A 135 -17.79 -5.28 13.12
CA GLY A 135 -18.77 -4.23 13.37
C GLY A 135 -19.86 -4.64 14.37
N PRO A 136 -20.95 -3.86 14.51
CA PRO A 136 -22.11 -4.23 15.33
C PRO A 136 -22.66 -5.64 15.05
N ARG A 137 -22.58 -6.07 13.78
CA ARG A 137 -23.04 -7.40 13.35
C ARG A 137 -22.14 -8.54 13.83
N SER A 138 -20.89 -8.27 14.23
CA SER A 138 -20.01 -9.23 14.88
C SER A 138 -20.50 -9.54 16.29
N ASP A 139 -20.90 -8.52 17.07
CA ASP A 139 -21.52 -8.73 18.39
C ASP A 139 -22.85 -9.49 18.27
N ILE A 140 -23.65 -9.25 17.22
CA ILE A 140 -24.88 -10.01 16.94
C ILE A 140 -24.58 -11.51 16.79
N TYR A 141 -23.48 -11.88 16.13
CA TYR A 141 -23.07 -13.27 16.01
C TYR A 141 -22.73 -13.88 17.37
N SER A 142 -21.90 -13.20 18.16
CA SER A 142 -21.53 -13.64 19.51
C SER A 142 -22.76 -13.78 20.43
N ILE A 143 -23.73 -12.85 20.34
CA ILE A 143 -25.04 -12.97 21.01
C ILE A 143 -25.78 -14.21 20.53
N GLY A 144 -25.78 -14.50 19.23
CA GLY A 144 -26.35 -15.73 18.67
C GLY A 144 -25.76 -16.98 19.30
N ILE A 145 -24.44 -17.03 19.50
CA ILE A 145 -23.75 -18.15 20.16
C ILE A 145 -24.19 -18.25 21.63
N ILE A 146 -24.25 -17.13 22.35
CA ILE A 146 -24.70 -17.08 23.75
C ILE A 146 -26.15 -17.55 23.86
N PHE A 147 -27.04 -17.11 22.99
CA PHE A 147 -28.45 -17.52 22.97
C PHE A 147 -28.62 -19.00 22.64
N TYR A 148 -27.82 -19.51 21.69
CA TYR A 148 -27.74 -20.93 21.41
C TYR A 148 -27.34 -21.68 22.69
N GLN A 149 -26.23 -21.30 23.32
CA GLN A 149 -25.70 -21.91 24.53
C GLN A 149 -26.70 -21.87 25.70
N MET A 150 -27.40 -20.76 25.90
CA MET A 150 -28.43 -20.64 26.94
C MET A 150 -29.55 -21.67 26.77
N LEU A 151 -29.93 -21.99 25.53
CA LEU A 151 -31.08 -22.84 25.22
C LEU A 151 -30.74 -24.30 24.97
N SER A 152 -29.55 -24.60 24.44
CA SER A 152 -29.05 -25.97 24.26
C SER A 152 -28.35 -26.48 25.52
N GLY A 153 -27.72 -25.57 26.27
CA GLY A 153 -26.80 -25.89 27.34
C GLY A 153 -25.34 -26.01 26.92
N ASP A 154 -25.08 -25.95 25.61
CA ASP A 154 -23.78 -26.23 25.04
C ASP A 154 -23.49 -25.34 23.83
N LEU A 155 -22.23 -25.18 23.48
CA LEU A 155 -21.83 -24.39 22.32
C LEU A 155 -22.27 -25.07 21.01
N PRO A 156 -22.48 -24.32 19.92
CA PRO A 156 -22.83 -24.92 18.63
C PRO A 156 -21.64 -25.64 17.97
N PHE A 157 -20.41 -25.27 18.33
CA PHE A 157 -19.19 -25.82 17.74
C PHE A 157 -18.19 -26.26 18.82
N HIS A 158 -17.56 -27.41 18.57
CA HIS A 158 -16.51 -27.99 19.40
C HIS A 158 -15.35 -28.44 18.53
N SER A 159 -14.13 -28.28 19.03
CA SER A 159 -12.92 -28.82 18.40
C SER A 159 -11.83 -28.99 19.46
N ASP A 160 -10.97 -29.99 19.28
CA ASP A 160 -9.82 -30.24 20.14
C ASP A 160 -8.69 -29.23 19.91
N THR A 161 -8.76 -28.45 18.81
CA THR A 161 -7.77 -27.43 18.48
C THR A 161 -8.43 -26.05 18.29
N PRO A 162 -7.78 -24.95 18.71
CA PRO A 162 -8.29 -23.60 18.47
C PRO A 162 -8.55 -23.31 16.98
N TRP A 163 -7.65 -23.76 16.10
CA TRP A 163 -7.81 -23.62 14.64
C TRP A 163 -9.00 -24.39 14.10
N GLY A 164 -9.23 -25.62 14.57
CA GLY A 164 -10.41 -26.38 14.19
C GLY A 164 -11.69 -25.69 14.64
N LEU A 165 -11.71 -25.02 15.80
CA LEU A 165 -12.87 -24.25 16.23
C LEU A 165 -13.10 -23.01 15.35
N LEU A 166 -12.03 -22.28 15.00
CA LEU A 166 -12.11 -21.16 14.04
C LEU A 166 -12.64 -21.62 12.69
N HIS A 167 -12.14 -22.74 12.15
CA HIS A 167 -12.62 -23.31 10.90
C HIS A 167 -14.14 -23.56 10.93
N LYS A 168 -14.67 -24.08 12.04
CA LYS A 168 -16.12 -24.29 12.22
C LYS A 168 -16.89 -22.98 12.22
N HIS A 169 -16.40 -21.98 12.93
CA HIS A 169 -17.02 -20.65 12.90
C HIS A 169 -17.03 -20.07 11.49
N ILE A 170 -15.97 -20.26 10.71
CA ILE A 170 -15.85 -19.72 9.35
C ILE A 170 -16.73 -20.47 8.34
N TYR A 171 -16.72 -21.80 8.35
CA TYR A 171 -17.25 -22.60 7.24
C TYR A 171 -18.43 -23.51 7.60
N GLU A 172 -18.49 -24.04 8.82
CA GLU A 172 -19.50 -25.07 9.17
C GLU A 172 -20.81 -24.42 9.64
N PRO A 173 -21.98 -24.79 9.09
CA PRO A 173 -23.25 -24.29 9.61
C PRO A 173 -23.48 -24.82 11.04
N PRO A 174 -24.05 -24.00 11.95
CA PRO A 174 -24.35 -24.45 13.30
C PRO A 174 -25.38 -25.59 13.26
N PRO A 175 -25.28 -26.59 14.17
CA PRO A 175 -26.32 -27.60 14.30
C PRO A 175 -27.68 -26.95 14.61
N PRO A 176 -28.82 -27.46 14.09
CA PRO A 176 -30.12 -26.90 14.40
C PRO A 176 -30.40 -26.97 15.92
N LEU A 177 -30.69 -25.84 16.55
CA LEU A 177 -30.88 -25.71 18.00
C LEU A 177 -31.97 -26.66 18.54
N ARG A 178 -33.04 -26.88 17.77
CA ARG A 178 -34.14 -27.79 18.14
C ARG A 178 -33.76 -29.26 18.10
N LYS A 179 -32.62 -29.66 17.51
CA LYS A 179 -32.06 -31.00 17.71
C LYS A 179 -31.53 -31.18 19.13
N MET A 180 -30.96 -30.13 19.73
CA MET A 180 -30.44 -30.13 21.10
C MET A 180 -31.54 -29.85 22.13
N ASN A 181 -32.48 -28.95 21.81
CA ASN A 181 -33.60 -28.62 22.67
C ASN A 181 -34.91 -28.49 21.88
N PRO A 182 -35.68 -29.59 21.71
CA PRO A 182 -36.94 -29.60 20.96
C PRO A 182 -38.02 -28.66 21.50
N LYS A 183 -37.91 -28.23 22.78
CA LYS A 183 -38.83 -27.30 23.44
C LYS A 183 -38.70 -25.86 22.95
N VAL A 184 -37.63 -25.51 22.23
CA VAL A 184 -37.44 -24.17 21.67
C VAL A 184 -38.48 -23.91 20.57
N PRO A 185 -39.23 -22.79 20.59
CA PRO A 185 -40.15 -22.43 19.52
C PRO A 185 -39.43 -22.28 18.17
N ARG A 186 -40.03 -22.77 17.09
CA ARG A 186 -39.43 -22.71 15.73
C ARG A 186 -39.02 -21.29 15.32
N LYS A 187 -39.86 -20.28 15.62
CA LYS A 187 -39.54 -18.89 15.31
C LYS A 187 -38.32 -18.38 16.09
N LEU A 188 -38.15 -18.82 17.34
CA LEU A 188 -36.98 -18.44 18.15
C LEU A 188 -35.70 -19.08 17.60
N GLU A 189 -35.75 -20.37 17.21
CA GLU A 189 -34.65 -21.03 16.51
C GLU A 189 -34.28 -20.26 15.23
N GLN A 190 -35.25 -19.89 14.39
CA GLN A 190 -34.98 -19.14 13.16
C GLN A 190 -34.28 -17.81 13.41
N ILE A 191 -34.68 -17.08 14.46
CA ILE A 191 -34.02 -15.83 14.86
C ILE A 191 -32.57 -16.09 15.28
N ILE A 192 -32.33 -17.08 16.16
CA ILE A 192 -30.98 -17.39 16.65
C ILE A 192 -30.09 -17.89 15.49
N MET A 193 -30.61 -18.74 14.61
CA MET A 193 -29.86 -19.22 13.44
C MET A 193 -29.54 -18.08 12.48
N LYS A 194 -30.43 -17.09 12.31
CA LYS A 194 -30.13 -15.87 11.53
C LYS A 194 -29.00 -15.03 12.15
N CYS A 195 -28.89 -14.97 13.47
CA CYS A 195 -27.73 -14.33 14.13
C CYS A 195 -26.42 -15.04 13.78
N LEU A 196 -26.47 -16.36 13.53
CA LEU A 196 -25.31 -17.22 13.28
C LEU A 196 -24.96 -17.40 11.79
N GLU A 197 -25.57 -16.61 10.91
CA GLU A 197 -25.21 -16.56 9.49
C GLU A 197 -23.74 -16.16 9.30
N LYS A 198 -23.08 -16.76 8.32
CA LYS A 198 -21.63 -16.59 8.13
C LYS A 198 -21.28 -15.20 7.62
N GLU A 199 -21.98 -14.75 6.59
CA GLU A 199 -21.85 -13.41 6.04
C GLU A 199 -22.60 -12.39 6.95
N PRO A 200 -21.93 -11.33 7.44
CA PRO A 200 -22.53 -10.33 8.32
C PRO A 200 -23.80 -9.70 7.73
N GLU A 201 -23.86 -9.55 6.41
CA GLU A 201 -24.93 -8.92 5.65
C GLU A 201 -26.26 -9.67 5.81
N ASN A 202 -26.19 -10.99 6.03
CA ASN A 202 -27.34 -11.88 6.20
C ASN A 202 -27.90 -11.91 7.64
N ARG A 203 -27.17 -11.34 8.60
CA ARG A 203 -27.61 -11.20 10.00
C ARG A 203 -28.63 -10.06 10.13
N PHE A 204 -29.10 -9.82 11.35
CA PHE A 204 -29.89 -8.61 11.63
C PHE A 204 -29.03 -7.35 11.44
N GLU A 205 -29.67 -6.27 11.00
CA GLU A 205 -28.99 -5.00 10.74
C GLU A 205 -28.50 -4.34 12.02
N SER A 206 -29.28 -4.48 13.10
CA SER A 206 -28.99 -3.89 14.41
C SER A 206 -29.51 -4.73 15.57
N ILE A 207 -29.00 -4.45 16.77
CA ILE A 207 -29.49 -5.06 18.02
C ILE A 207 -30.96 -4.69 18.26
N SER A 208 -31.32 -3.43 18.00
CA SER A 208 -32.71 -2.95 18.00
C SER A 208 -33.64 -3.80 17.12
N GLU A 209 -33.21 -4.15 15.90
CA GLU A 209 -34.00 -5.02 15.01
C GLU A 209 -34.16 -6.44 15.60
N LEU A 210 -33.04 -7.05 16.06
CA LEU A 210 -33.05 -8.37 16.70
C LEU A 210 -33.98 -8.40 17.92
N LYS A 211 -33.87 -7.41 18.81
CA LYS A 211 -34.72 -7.24 20.00
C LYS A 211 -36.20 -7.16 19.61
N LYS A 212 -36.53 -6.39 18.57
CA LYS A 212 -37.91 -6.28 18.07
C LYS A 212 -38.46 -7.62 17.58
N GLN A 213 -37.64 -8.46 16.94
CA GLN A 213 -38.09 -9.79 16.48
C GLN A 213 -38.30 -10.78 17.64
N ILE A 214 -37.41 -10.77 18.64
CA ILE A 214 -37.57 -11.60 19.85
C ILE A 214 -38.81 -11.17 20.64
N MET A 215 -39.05 -9.87 20.78
CA MET A 215 -40.21 -9.32 21.50
C MET A 215 -41.55 -9.71 20.87
N LYS A 216 -41.63 -9.86 19.53
CA LYS A 216 -42.86 -10.32 18.85
C LYS A 216 -43.26 -11.76 19.18
N ILE A 217 -42.31 -12.58 19.66
CA ILE A 217 -42.53 -13.99 19.93
C ILE A 217 -42.37 -14.37 21.40
N SER A 218 -41.97 -13.41 22.25
CA SER A 218 -41.91 -13.60 23.68
C SER A 218 -43.32 -13.49 24.28
N PRO A 219 -43.60 -14.18 25.40
CA PRO A 219 -44.79 -13.89 26.20
C PRO A 219 -44.83 -12.41 26.65
N PRO A 220 -46.00 -11.87 27.05
CA PRO A 220 -46.08 -10.55 27.67
C PRO A 220 -45.09 -10.41 28.84
N PHE A 221 -44.43 -9.27 28.96
CA PHE A 221 -43.38 -9.05 29.97
C PHE A 221 -43.89 -9.25 31.41
N GLU A 222 -45.17 -8.94 31.66
CA GLU A 222 -45.85 -9.19 32.94
C GLU A 222 -45.94 -10.68 33.28
N GLU A 223 -46.18 -11.56 32.29
CA GLU A 223 -46.16 -13.01 32.47
C GLU A 223 -44.74 -13.55 32.64
N ILE A 224 -43.76 -12.98 31.92
CA ILE A 224 -42.35 -13.36 32.04
C ILE A 224 -41.82 -13.15 33.47
N ASN A 225 -42.25 -12.08 34.14
CA ASN A 225 -41.83 -11.79 35.53
C ASN A 225 -42.64 -12.57 36.58
N GLN A 226 -43.85 -13.05 36.24
CA GLN A 226 -44.71 -13.81 37.16
C GLN A 226 -44.48 -15.34 37.11
N MET A 227 -43.86 -15.88 36.07
CA MET A 227 -43.81 -17.33 35.78
C MET A 227 -42.76 -18.16 36.56
N LEU A 228 -42.00 -17.61 37.51
CA LEU A 228 -41.14 -18.42 38.40
C LEU A 228 -41.10 -17.82 39.82
N PRO A 229 -41.59 -18.53 40.86
CA PRO A 229 -41.14 -18.30 42.21
C PRO A 229 -39.65 -18.69 42.34
N LEU A 230 -38.89 -17.88 43.07
CA LEU A 230 -37.44 -17.95 43.33
C LEU A 230 -36.89 -19.25 43.99
N LYS A 231 -37.61 -20.37 43.98
CA LYS A 231 -37.30 -21.52 44.83
C LYS A 231 -36.51 -22.66 44.20
N ASP A 232 -36.36 -22.76 42.88
CA ASP A 232 -35.79 -23.96 42.26
C ASP A 232 -34.57 -23.73 41.36
N PHE A 233 -33.65 -22.84 41.75
CA PHE A 233 -32.25 -23.14 41.48
C PHE A 233 -31.80 -23.98 42.66
N LYS A 234 -31.51 -25.27 42.43
CA LYS A 234 -30.82 -26.07 43.44
C LYS A 234 -29.63 -25.24 43.91
N ASN A 235 -29.70 -24.79 45.16
CA ASN A 235 -28.53 -24.26 45.85
C ASN A 235 -27.48 -25.36 45.79
N ALA A 236 -26.52 -25.25 44.88
CA ALA A 236 -25.18 -25.81 45.06
C ALA A 236 -24.39 -24.96 46.09
N ASN A 237 -25.11 -24.44 47.09
CA ASN A 237 -24.63 -23.83 48.32
C ASN A 237 -25.08 -24.75 49.47
N GLU A 238 -24.81 -26.06 49.37
CA GLU A 238 -24.30 -26.73 50.57
C GLU A 238 -22.80 -26.42 50.59
N PRO A 239 -22.34 -25.40 51.33
CA PRO A 239 -20.98 -25.43 51.81
C PRO A 239 -20.86 -26.64 52.73
N GLU A 240 -19.78 -27.42 52.61
CA GLU A 240 -19.29 -28.17 53.76
C GLU A 240 -19.25 -27.21 54.96
N PRO A 241 -19.68 -27.64 56.17
CA PRO A 241 -19.92 -26.72 57.27
C PRO A 241 -18.62 -26.05 57.69
N LYS A 242 -18.45 -24.78 57.31
CA LYS A 242 -17.45 -23.88 57.89
C LYS A 242 -18.06 -23.16 59.11
N PRO A 243 -17.33 -23.08 60.23
CA PRO A 243 -17.85 -22.56 61.49
C PRO A 243 -18.12 -21.05 61.43
N GLU A 244 -19.25 -20.62 61.98
CA GLU A 244 -19.65 -19.22 62.10
C GLU A 244 -18.66 -18.42 62.99
N ILE A 245 -18.06 -17.38 62.41
CA ILE A 245 -17.42 -16.32 63.19
C ILE A 245 -18.50 -15.29 63.54
N LYS A 246 -18.97 -15.29 64.79
CA LYS A 246 -19.83 -14.24 65.33
C LYS A 246 -19.06 -12.92 65.40
N SER A 247 -19.69 -11.85 64.92
CA SER A 247 -19.18 -10.47 64.98
C SER A 247 -18.67 -10.11 66.38
N PHE A 248 -17.38 -9.78 66.45
CA PHE A 248 -16.64 -9.55 67.69
C PHE A 248 -16.91 -8.13 68.22
N ASN A 249 -17.65 -8.01 69.33
CA ASN A 249 -17.97 -6.71 69.92
C ASN A 249 -16.80 -6.22 70.80
N ILE A 250 -15.87 -5.48 70.17
CA ILE A 250 -14.62 -4.96 70.75
C ILE A 250 -14.84 -4.17 72.07
N LYS A 251 -16.01 -3.54 72.25
CA LYS A 251 -16.31 -2.76 73.47
C LYS A 251 -16.48 -3.62 74.73
N LYS A 252 -16.85 -4.91 74.59
CA LYS A 252 -17.03 -5.82 75.75
C LYS A 252 -15.71 -6.41 76.25
N TYR A 253 -14.71 -6.53 75.37
CA TYR A 253 -13.40 -7.10 75.69
C TYR A 253 -12.37 -6.05 76.14
N ALA A 254 -12.54 -4.79 75.74
CA ALA A 254 -11.71 -3.68 76.26
C ALA A 254 -11.85 -3.49 77.78
N LEU A 255 -13.04 -3.76 78.35
CA LEU A 255 -13.28 -3.68 79.80
C LEU A 255 -12.62 -4.85 80.57
N ILE A 256 -12.53 -6.03 79.95
CA ILE A 256 -11.90 -7.22 80.54
C ILE A 256 -10.37 -7.11 80.48
N LEU A 257 -9.84 -6.59 79.38
CA LEU A 257 -8.40 -6.34 79.21
C LEU A 257 -7.88 -5.22 80.13
N THR A 258 -8.67 -4.17 80.38
CA THR A 258 -8.31 -3.12 81.36
C THR A 258 -8.33 -3.63 82.79
N ALA A 259 -9.28 -4.50 83.16
CA ALA A 259 -9.31 -5.16 84.47
C ALA A 259 -8.13 -6.14 84.67
N LEU A 260 -7.79 -6.93 83.64
CA LEU A 260 -6.64 -7.85 83.69
C LEU A 260 -5.29 -7.11 83.74
N PHE A 261 -5.19 -5.94 83.09
CA PHE A 261 -4.02 -5.07 83.17
C PHE A 261 -3.86 -4.45 84.57
N PHE A 262 -4.96 -4.03 85.22
CA PHE A 262 -4.93 -3.54 86.60
C PHE A 262 -4.60 -4.65 87.62
N CYS A 263 -5.09 -5.88 87.40
CA CYS A 263 -4.70 -7.04 88.20
C CYS A 263 -3.21 -7.39 88.03
N MET A 264 -2.66 -7.28 86.81
CA MET A 264 -1.22 -7.46 86.60
C MET A 264 -0.39 -6.37 87.28
N ILE A 265 -0.84 -5.11 87.32
CA ILE A 265 -0.15 -4.03 88.05
C ILE A 265 -0.19 -4.26 89.57
N LEU A 266 -1.28 -4.80 90.13
CA LEU A 266 -1.39 -5.15 91.55
C LEU A 266 -0.51 -6.35 91.93
N ILE A 267 -0.40 -7.35 91.05
CA ILE A 267 0.50 -8.50 91.23
C ILE A 267 1.98 -8.06 91.11
N TYR A 268 2.28 -7.15 90.19
CA TYR A 268 3.64 -6.62 90.01
C TYR A 268 4.05 -5.70 91.18
N SER A 269 3.14 -4.88 91.71
CA SER A 269 3.41 -4.01 92.87
C SER A 269 3.40 -4.73 94.23
N GLY A 270 2.66 -5.83 94.37
CA GLY A 270 2.70 -6.70 95.57
C GLY A 270 4.00 -7.51 95.71
N SER A 271 4.71 -7.74 94.60
CA SER A 271 5.98 -8.50 94.59
C SER A 271 7.21 -7.72 95.12
N ARG A 272 7.05 -6.46 95.55
CA ARG A 272 8.14 -5.64 96.13
C ARG A 272 8.06 -5.37 97.64
N ILE A 273 7.13 -6.00 98.39
CA ILE A 273 6.98 -5.80 99.86
C ILE A 273 7.32 -7.06 100.70
N THR A 274 8.04 -8.05 100.15
CA THR A 274 8.55 -9.18 100.97
C THR A 274 10.07 -9.37 100.93
N SER A 275 10.80 -8.44 100.32
CA SER A 275 12.28 -8.46 100.27
C SER A 275 12.98 -7.56 101.30
N TYR A 276 12.28 -7.02 102.32
CA TYR A 276 12.90 -6.13 103.32
C TYR A 276 13.01 -6.66 104.77
N PHE A 277 12.62 -7.90 105.07
CA PHE A 277 12.94 -8.50 106.38
C PHE A 277 13.40 -9.95 106.24
N ARG A 278 14.62 -10.15 105.75
CA ARG A 278 15.34 -11.41 105.94
C ARG A 278 16.83 -11.16 106.15
N ASN A 279 17.17 -10.61 107.31
CA ASN A 279 18.50 -10.73 107.92
C ASN A 279 18.44 -10.32 109.41
N ILE A 280 18.03 -11.27 110.26
CA ILE A 280 18.48 -11.33 111.66
C ILE A 280 18.92 -12.77 111.89
N LYS A 281 20.23 -12.97 112.05
CA LYS A 281 20.79 -14.15 112.71
C LYS A 281 20.49 -14.00 114.21
N LEU A 282 19.75 -14.94 114.78
CA LEU A 282 19.70 -15.16 116.21
C LEU A 282 20.06 -16.62 116.46
N ASP A 283 21.27 -16.82 116.98
CA ASP A 283 21.68 -18.05 117.63
C ASP A 283 20.74 -18.31 118.81
N ILE A 284 19.99 -19.42 118.75
CA ILE A 284 19.29 -19.97 119.92
C ILE A 284 19.67 -21.44 120.01
N LYS A 285 20.34 -21.77 121.12
CA LYS A 285 20.73 -23.12 121.52
C LYS A 285 19.53 -24.06 121.51
N ALA A 286 19.78 -25.28 121.05
CA ALA A 286 18.86 -26.41 121.12
C ALA A 286 18.24 -26.58 122.52
N PRO A 287 16.92 -26.72 122.64
CA PRO A 287 16.30 -27.31 123.80
C PRO A 287 16.02 -28.80 123.57
N HIS A 288 15.96 -29.51 124.68
CA HIS A 288 15.86 -30.95 124.81
C HIS A 288 14.73 -31.60 124.01
N ILE A 289 15.04 -32.78 123.48
CA ILE A 289 14.10 -33.78 122.97
C ILE A 289 13.13 -34.15 124.10
N PHE A 290 11.88 -33.71 124.00
CA PHE A 290 10.76 -34.35 124.69
C PHE A 290 10.07 -35.27 123.70
N LYS A 291 10.17 -36.59 123.92
CA LYS A 291 9.19 -37.54 123.39
C LYS A 291 7.87 -37.28 124.12
N ALA A 292 6.88 -36.74 123.42
CA ALA A 292 5.49 -36.90 123.83
C ALA A 292 5.03 -38.32 123.45
N PRO A 293 4.28 -39.04 124.30
CA PRO A 293 3.61 -40.27 123.88
C PRO A 293 2.54 -39.88 122.86
N LEU A 294 2.53 -40.57 121.70
CA LEU A 294 1.35 -40.58 120.82
C LEU A 294 0.15 -41.08 121.65
N PRO A 295 -1.04 -40.46 121.53
CA PRO A 295 -2.25 -41.11 121.99
C PRO A 295 -2.36 -42.43 121.24
N SER A 296 -2.48 -43.51 122.01
CA SER A 296 -2.60 -44.89 121.57
C SER A 296 -3.59 -45.03 120.41
N GLY A 297 -3.12 -45.58 119.28
CA GLY A 297 -3.98 -46.20 118.26
C GLY A 297 -3.78 -45.77 116.81
N ASN A 298 -2.97 -44.75 116.50
CA ASN A 298 -2.94 -44.20 115.14
C ASN A 298 -1.60 -44.36 114.39
N ALA A 299 -1.68 -44.70 113.11
CA ALA A 299 -0.59 -44.81 112.15
C ALA A 299 -0.34 -43.50 111.38
N SER A 300 0.79 -43.42 110.67
CA SER A 300 1.08 -42.32 109.74
C SER A 300 1.70 -42.83 108.43
N VAL A 301 1.47 -42.09 107.34
CA VAL A 301 2.01 -42.41 106.02
C VAL A 301 2.66 -41.17 105.42
N LYS A 302 3.91 -41.32 104.96
CA LYS A 302 4.67 -40.27 104.29
C LYS A 302 5.01 -40.66 102.86
N ILE A 303 4.52 -39.88 101.90
CA ILE A 303 4.71 -40.16 100.47
C ILE A 303 5.61 -39.09 99.84
N TYR A 304 6.63 -39.55 99.12
CA TYR A 304 7.50 -38.73 98.29
C TYR A 304 7.27 -39.05 96.81
N SER A 305 7.16 -38.04 95.95
CA SER A 305 7.10 -38.15 94.51
C SER A 305 8.43 -37.76 93.85
N GLU A 306 8.74 -38.41 92.74
CA GLU A 306 9.80 -38.04 91.81
C GLU A 306 9.19 -37.95 90.40
N PRO A 307 9.03 -36.75 89.81
CA PRO A 307 9.48 -35.43 90.29
C PRO A 307 8.73 -34.92 91.53
N LYS A 308 9.32 -33.95 92.26
CA LYS A 308 8.71 -33.30 93.43
C LYS A 308 7.51 -32.43 93.01
N GLY A 309 6.60 -32.14 93.94
CA GLY A 309 5.44 -31.28 93.71
C GLY A 309 4.18 -31.99 93.22
N ALA A 310 4.15 -33.33 93.22
CA ALA A 310 2.92 -34.07 92.91
C ALA A 310 1.88 -33.90 94.03
N ALA A 311 0.61 -33.83 93.66
CA ALA A 311 -0.52 -33.89 94.58
C ALA A 311 -0.74 -35.34 95.02
N ILE A 312 -0.61 -35.59 96.32
CA ILE A 312 -0.86 -36.87 96.99
C ILE A 312 -2.22 -36.78 97.65
N GLU A 313 -3.16 -37.61 97.24
CA GLU A 313 -4.54 -37.61 97.69
C GLU A 313 -4.84 -38.89 98.48
N LEU A 314 -5.26 -38.74 99.73
CA LEU A 314 -5.71 -39.82 100.63
C LEU A 314 -7.00 -39.38 101.31
N ASN A 315 -8.07 -40.18 101.21
CA ASN A 315 -9.41 -39.91 101.78
C ASN A 315 -9.96 -38.50 101.45
N GLY A 316 -9.76 -38.03 100.22
CA GLY A 316 -10.22 -36.71 99.76
C GLY A 316 -9.39 -35.52 100.24
N ILE A 317 -8.30 -35.75 100.99
CA ILE A 317 -7.36 -34.71 101.40
C ILE A 317 -6.14 -34.76 100.48
N ALA A 318 -5.92 -33.69 99.72
CA ALA A 318 -4.75 -33.53 98.85
C ALA A 318 -3.64 -32.73 99.56
N LYS A 319 -2.41 -33.26 99.52
CA LYS A 319 -1.19 -32.60 100.02
C LYS A 319 -0.09 -32.67 98.96
N GLU A 320 0.77 -31.67 98.90
CA GLU A 320 1.92 -31.69 97.97
C GLU A 320 3.06 -32.57 98.50
N SER A 321 3.73 -33.31 97.62
CA SER A 321 4.87 -34.14 98.00
C SER A 321 6.09 -33.31 98.46
N PRO A 322 6.71 -33.61 99.61
CA PRO A 322 6.44 -34.77 100.46
C PRO A 322 5.22 -34.58 101.37
N ALA A 323 4.26 -35.50 101.27
CA ALA A 323 3.01 -35.42 102.02
C ALA A 323 3.06 -36.37 103.22
N LEU A 324 2.82 -35.84 104.42
CA LEU A 324 2.66 -36.62 105.65
C LEU A 324 1.18 -36.63 106.07
N PHE A 325 0.61 -37.82 106.24
CA PHE A 325 -0.73 -38.06 106.77
C PHE A 325 -0.61 -38.74 108.13
N GLU A 326 -1.14 -38.09 109.17
CA GLU A 326 -1.04 -38.54 110.56
C GLU A 326 -2.43 -38.88 111.09
N HIS A 327 -2.49 -39.59 112.22
CA HIS A 327 -3.73 -40.00 112.87
C HIS A 327 -4.60 -40.97 112.05
N LEU A 328 -3.98 -41.80 111.21
CA LEU A 328 -4.68 -42.82 110.41
C LEU A 328 -5.02 -44.04 111.29
N LYS A 329 -6.18 -44.67 111.08
CA LYS A 329 -6.49 -45.98 111.68
C LYS A 329 -5.68 -47.09 111.00
N ALA A 330 -5.40 -48.19 111.69
CA ALA A 330 -4.81 -49.37 111.07
C ALA A 330 -5.77 -49.96 110.02
N ASP A 331 -5.52 -49.66 108.76
CA ASP A 331 -6.32 -50.05 107.61
C ASP A 331 -5.48 -49.96 106.32
N LYS A 332 -6.07 -50.40 105.21
CA LYS A 332 -5.56 -50.25 103.85
C LYS A 332 -6.04 -48.94 103.23
N TYR A 333 -5.11 -48.12 102.76
CA TYR A 333 -5.40 -46.84 102.11
C TYR A 333 -4.96 -46.84 100.66
N ASP A 334 -5.88 -46.46 99.78
CA ASP A 334 -5.57 -46.13 98.39
C ASP A 334 -5.13 -44.67 98.28
N ILE A 335 -3.92 -44.47 97.78
CA ILE A 335 -3.31 -43.16 97.61
C ILE A 335 -3.18 -42.87 96.13
N SER A 336 -3.79 -41.77 95.68
CA SER A 336 -3.63 -41.28 94.31
C SER A 336 -2.55 -40.21 94.26
N ILE A 337 -1.55 -40.42 93.42
CA ILE A 337 -0.48 -39.46 93.13
C ILE A 337 -0.72 -38.89 91.73
N LYS A 338 -0.95 -37.57 91.66
CA LYS A 338 -1.24 -36.84 90.43
C LYS A 338 -0.22 -35.72 90.22
N LEU A 339 0.39 -35.66 89.05
CA LEU A 339 1.22 -34.53 88.63
C LEU A 339 0.89 -34.21 87.16
N LYS A 340 0.68 -32.93 86.84
CA LYS A 340 0.31 -32.51 85.48
C LYS A 340 1.38 -32.98 84.47
N GLY A 341 0.95 -33.74 83.46
CA GLY A 341 1.82 -34.32 82.42
C GLY A 341 2.54 -35.62 82.79
N TYR A 342 2.10 -36.26 83.86
CA TYR A 342 2.58 -37.56 84.31
C TYR A 342 1.39 -38.49 84.56
N ASP A 343 1.61 -39.79 84.45
CA ASP A 343 0.58 -40.79 84.70
C ASP A 343 0.09 -40.70 86.14
N VAL A 344 -1.23 -40.81 86.31
CA VAL A 344 -1.82 -40.93 87.64
C VAL A 344 -1.43 -42.29 88.20
N LYS A 345 -0.74 -42.28 89.35
CA LYS A 345 -0.31 -43.52 90.01
C LYS A 345 -1.13 -43.75 91.25
N GLN A 346 -1.75 -44.92 91.35
CA GLN A 346 -2.41 -45.37 92.57
C GLN A 346 -1.51 -46.37 93.28
N ILE A 347 -1.36 -46.21 94.59
CA ILE A 347 -0.66 -47.19 95.44
C ILE A 347 -1.54 -47.51 96.64
N GLU A 348 -1.52 -48.77 97.04
CA GLU A 348 -2.14 -49.22 98.28
C GLU A 348 -1.09 -49.23 99.39
N VAL A 349 -1.42 -48.67 100.55
CA VAL A 349 -0.58 -48.71 101.74
C VAL A 349 -1.40 -49.26 102.89
N GLU A 350 -1.01 -50.44 103.37
CA GLU A 350 -1.55 -51.06 104.57
C GLU A 350 -0.80 -50.55 105.79
N THR A 351 -1.53 -50.02 106.78
CA THR A 351 -0.97 -49.44 108.00
C THR A 351 -1.30 -50.30 109.21
N LEU A 352 -0.36 -50.42 110.15
CA LEU A 352 -0.56 -51.07 111.44
C LEU A 352 -0.49 -50.03 112.57
N GLU A 353 -1.09 -50.33 113.73
CA GLU A 353 -1.11 -49.42 114.87
C GLU A 353 0.30 -48.98 115.28
N ASN A 354 0.47 -47.67 115.51
CA ASN A 354 1.73 -47.03 115.90
C ASN A 354 2.89 -47.15 114.87
N GLN A 355 2.59 -47.44 113.60
CA GLN A 355 3.58 -47.51 112.52
C GLN A 355 3.60 -46.22 111.67
N CYS A 356 4.79 -45.79 111.25
CA CYS A 356 4.99 -44.80 110.20
C CYS A 356 5.51 -45.48 108.92
N ILE A 357 4.80 -45.32 107.80
CA ILE A 357 5.20 -45.90 106.52
C ILE A 357 5.67 -44.80 105.58
N GLU A 358 6.93 -44.88 105.15
CA GLU A 358 7.47 -44.01 104.11
C GLU A 358 7.49 -44.73 102.75
N LYS A 359 6.97 -44.08 101.70
CA LYS A 359 7.01 -44.60 100.32
C LYS A 359 7.50 -43.53 99.35
N LYS A 360 8.41 -43.94 98.46
CA LYS A 360 8.85 -43.12 97.31
C LYS A 360 8.16 -43.62 96.03
N VAL A 361 7.56 -42.71 95.30
CA VAL A 361 6.80 -42.99 94.08
C VAL A 361 7.44 -42.24 92.92
N ILE A 362 7.97 -42.99 91.95
CA ILE A 362 8.41 -42.44 90.67
C ILE A 362 7.21 -42.39 89.73
N LEU A 363 6.95 -41.22 89.17
CA LEU A 363 5.91 -40.98 88.17
C LEU A 363 6.52 -41.06 86.76
N LYS A 364 5.80 -41.69 85.83
CA LYS A 364 6.17 -41.73 84.42
C LYS A 364 5.56 -40.52 83.71
N ARG A 365 6.32 -39.88 82.83
CA ARG A 365 5.78 -38.81 81.98
C ARG A 365 4.75 -39.41 81.04
N GLN A 366 3.66 -38.69 80.86
CA GLN A 366 2.76 -38.96 79.76
C GLN A 366 3.50 -38.67 78.44
N GLN A 367 3.30 -39.55 77.46
CA GLN A 367 3.89 -39.43 76.13
C GLN A 367 2.79 -39.37 75.08
N GLY A 368 3.06 -38.66 74.00
CA GLY A 368 2.17 -38.58 72.84
C GLY A 368 2.90 -38.91 71.55
N GLU A 369 2.11 -39.09 70.49
CA GLU A 369 2.59 -39.27 69.11
C GLU A 369 1.94 -38.24 68.21
N ILE A 370 2.63 -37.85 67.14
CA ILE A 370 2.10 -36.93 66.13
C ILE A 370 2.38 -37.44 64.73
N GLN A 371 1.36 -37.43 63.86
CA GLN A 371 1.50 -37.69 62.44
C GLN A 371 1.56 -36.36 61.67
N LEU A 372 2.65 -36.16 60.93
CA LEU A 372 2.86 -34.98 60.09
C LEU A 372 2.82 -35.34 58.61
N GLU A 373 2.01 -34.60 57.85
CA GLU A 373 1.90 -34.69 56.39
C GLU A 373 2.22 -33.32 55.77
N SER A 374 2.76 -33.29 54.56
CA SER A 374 3.00 -32.03 53.82
C SER A 374 2.55 -32.11 52.37
N SER A 375 2.26 -30.95 51.80
CA SER A 375 1.95 -30.76 50.39
C SER A 375 2.94 -29.74 49.80
N PRO A 376 3.81 -30.15 48.84
CA PRO A 376 4.02 -31.51 48.34
C PRO A 376 4.70 -32.43 49.38
N SER A 377 4.46 -33.74 49.26
CA SER A 377 4.97 -34.78 50.17
C SER A 377 6.51 -34.91 50.15
N ASN A 378 7.06 -35.73 51.05
CA ASN A 378 8.50 -35.97 51.21
C ASN A 378 9.30 -34.72 51.64
N ALA A 379 8.72 -33.82 52.43
CA ALA A 379 9.46 -32.76 53.10
C ALA A 379 10.23 -33.32 54.30
N GLU A 380 11.47 -32.87 54.51
CA GLU A 380 12.25 -33.21 55.70
C GLU A 380 11.67 -32.57 56.94
N ILE A 381 11.55 -33.33 58.02
CA ILE A 381 11.07 -32.87 59.31
C ILE A 381 12.26 -32.78 60.26
N TRP A 382 12.41 -31.62 60.90
CA TRP A 382 13.45 -31.35 61.89
C TRP A 382 12.83 -30.89 63.22
N MET A 383 13.38 -31.35 64.34
CA MET A 383 12.99 -30.93 65.68
C MET A 383 14.26 -30.79 66.53
N ASP A 384 14.41 -29.69 67.27
CA ASP A 384 15.57 -29.41 68.14
C ASP A 384 16.94 -29.58 67.43
N GLY A 385 17.01 -29.28 66.13
CA GLY A 385 18.22 -29.39 65.31
C GLY A 385 18.53 -30.80 64.79
N GLN A 386 17.71 -31.81 65.10
CA GLN A 386 17.86 -33.17 64.60
C GLN A 386 16.81 -33.48 63.52
N LYS A 387 17.23 -34.21 62.47
CA LYS A 387 16.34 -34.68 61.41
C LYS A 387 15.55 -35.90 61.90
N MET A 388 14.23 -35.77 61.93
CA MET A 388 13.31 -36.81 62.39
C MET A 388 12.92 -37.78 61.25
N GLY A 389 12.88 -37.28 60.01
CA GLY A 389 12.57 -38.08 58.81
C GLY A 389 11.94 -37.22 57.71
N ILE A 390 11.06 -37.80 56.88
CA ILE A 390 10.34 -37.11 55.81
C ILE A 390 8.83 -37.35 55.90
N THR A 391 7.99 -36.37 55.58
CA THR A 391 6.52 -36.55 55.58
C THR A 391 6.04 -37.50 54.47
N PRO A 392 5.00 -38.33 54.67
CA PRO A 392 4.25 -38.50 55.91
C PRO A 392 5.03 -39.32 56.95
N LEU A 393 5.06 -38.85 58.20
CA LEU A 393 5.77 -39.53 59.30
C LEU A 393 5.02 -39.39 60.61
N THR A 394 4.89 -40.49 61.34
CA THR A 394 4.47 -40.49 62.75
C THR A 394 5.71 -40.42 63.64
N ILE A 395 5.73 -39.45 64.55
CA ILE A 395 6.85 -39.14 65.44
C ILE A 395 6.38 -39.32 66.89
N GLY A 396 7.05 -40.21 67.61
CA GLY A 396 6.84 -40.49 69.02
C GLY A 396 7.35 -41.88 69.41
N PRO A 397 7.20 -42.30 70.67
CA PRO A 397 6.58 -41.55 71.77
C PRO A 397 7.45 -40.41 72.28
N MET A 398 6.84 -39.26 72.63
CA MET A 398 7.56 -38.04 73.04
C MET A 398 6.84 -37.26 74.14
N ASP A 399 7.60 -36.52 74.95
CA ASP A 399 7.08 -35.74 76.07
C ASP A 399 6.00 -34.74 75.61
N ILE A 400 4.87 -34.71 76.32
CA ILE A 400 3.77 -33.78 76.05
C ILE A 400 4.18 -32.30 76.18
N GLY A 401 3.42 -31.41 75.53
CA GLY A 401 3.66 -29.97 75.49
C GLY A 401 4.07 -29.46 74.10
N VAL A 402 4.34 -28.15 73.99
CA VAL A 402 4.63 -27.50 72.69
C VAL A 402 6.03 -27.86 72.18
N LYS A 403 6.11 -28.41 70.97
CA LYS A 403 7.35 -28.73 70.23
C LYS A 403 7.42 -27.93 68.94
N ASN A 404 8.62 -27.47 68.58
CA ASN A 404 8.84 -26.71 67.35
C ASN A 404 9.38 -27.63 66.25
N PHE A 405 8.61 -27.80 65.18
CA PHE A 405 9.01 -28.54 64.00
C PHE A 405 9.42 -27.57 62.88
N ILE A 406 10.45 -27.95 62.10
CA ILE A 406 10.88 -27.25 60.90
C ILE A 406 10.74 -28.22 59.74
N LEU A 407 9.95 -27.84 58.72
CA LEU A 407 9.84 -28.58 57.48
C LEU A 407 10.70 -27.93 56.41
N LYS A 408 11.48 -28.75 55.71
CA LYS A 408 12.37 -28.32 54.62
C LYS A 408 12.15 -29.17 53.39
N LYS A 409 12.08 -28.53 52.22
CA LYS A 409 12.05 -29.21 50.93
C LYS A 409 12.81 -28.35 49.91
N GLU A 410 13.56 -29.00 49.04
CA GLU A 410 14.28 -28.32 47.96
C GLU A 410 13.32 -27.48 47.11
N ASN A 411 13.68 -26.23 46.82
CA ASN A 411 12.85 -25.28 46.08
C ASN A 411 11.55 -24.83 46.78
N PHE A 412 11.44 -25.01 48.09
CA PHE A 412 10.36 -24.47 48.94
C PHE A 412 10.93 -23.64 50.09
N GLU A 413 10.11 -22.78 50.68
CA GLU A 413 10.47 -22.02 51.88
C GLU A 413 10.49 -22.93 53.13
N GLU A 414 11.41 -22.65 54.07
CA GLU A 414 11.45 -23.36 55.35
C GLU A 414 10.26 -22.96 56.23
N ARG A 415 9.48 -23.96 56.68
CA ARG A 415 8.24 -23.74 57.47
C ARG A 415 8.45 -24.15 58.91
N LYS A 416 8.34 -23.20 59.86
CA LYS A 416 8.46 -23.45 61.31
C LYS A 416 7.08 -23.49 61.97
N ILE A 417 6.77 -24.56 62.71
CA ILE A 417 5.45 -24.78 63.28
C ILE A 417 5.56 -25.27 64.75
N PRO A 418 5.01 -24.51 65.72
CA PRO A 418 4.83 -25.00 67.08
C PRO A 418 3.60 -25.91 67.13
N ILE A 419 3.74 -27.13 67.67
CA ILE A 419 2.63 -28.08 67.83
C ILE A 419 2.58 -28.58 69.27
N GLU A 420 1.40 -28.54 69.88
CA GLU A 420 1.16 -29.08 71.22
C GLU A 420 0.91 -30.58 71.16
N ILE A 421 1.74 -31.34 71.88
CA ILE A 421 1.65 -32.80 71.97
C ILE A 421 0.79 -33.17 73.17
N ILE A 422 -0.23 -34.00 72.93
CA ILE A 422 -1.22 -34.44 73.91
C ILE A 422 -1.08 -35.94 74.21
N PRO A 423 -1.51 -36.41 75.40
CA PRO A 423 -1.40 -37.81 75.80
C PRO A 423 -2.39 -38.76 75.08
N ASP A 424 -1.97 -40.01 74.90
CA ASP A 424 -2.77 -41.22 74.55
C ASP A 424 -3.56 -41.24 73.22
N GLU A 425 -3.35 -40.26 72.32
CA GLU A 425 -3.82 -40.33 70.93
C GLU A 425 -2.73 -39.87 69.95
N SER A 426 -2.59 -40.58 68.82
CA SER A 426 -1.73 -40.13 67.72
C SER A 426 -2.40 -38.93 67.05
N LEU A 427 -1.91 -37.72 67.34
CA LEU A 427 -2.48 -36.50 66.78
C LEU A 427 -2.17 -36.45 65.28
N LYS A 428 -3.18 -36.55 64.43
CA LYS A 428 -3.03 -36.28 63.00
C LYS A 428 -3.08 -34.78 62.75
N TYR A 429 -1.93 -34.17 62.50
CA TYR A 429 -1.85 -32.74 62.22
C TYR A 429 -2.37 -32.42 60.80
N PRO A 430 -3.03 -31.27 60.57
CA PRO A 430 -3.43 -30.84 59.24
C PRO A 430 -2.23 -30.82 58.26
N VAL A 431 -2.48 -31.16 56.99
CA VAL A 431 -1.45 -31.17 55.95
C VAL A 431 -0.78 -29.79 55.87
N ILE A 432 0.55 -29.79 55.97
CA ILE A 432 1.35 -28.57 55.93
C ILE A 432 1.65 -28.21 54.49
N GLU A 433 1.06 -27.11 54.00
CA GLU A 433 1.37 -26.56 52.68
C GLU A 433 2.74 -25.84 52.71
N LEU A 434 3.63 -26.27 51.82
CA LEU A 434 4.91 -25.61 51.58
C LEU A 434 4.78 -24.66 50.39
N ILE A 435 5.33 -23.45 50.55
CA ILE A 435 5.33 -22.43 49.51
C ILE A 435 6.60 -22.61 48.66
N PRO A 436 6.50 -22.74 47.32
CA PRO A 436 7.68 -22.77 46.46
C PRO A 436 8.57 -21.53 46.67
N SER A 437 9.88 -21.69 46.67
CA SER A 437 10.86 -20.59 46.77
C SER A 437 11.47 -20.23 45.41
N ILE A 438 10.97 -20.86 44.34
CA ILE A 438 11.33 -20.62 42.95
C ILE A 438 10.08 -20.34 42.10
N GLY A 439 10.27 -19.67 40.97
CA GLY A 439 9.29 -19.53 39.90
C GLY A 439 9.94 -19.83 38.55
N LYS A 440 9.10 -20.06 37.53
CA LYS A 440 9.58 -20.39 36.18
C LYS A 440 9.62 -19.13 35.32
N LEU A 441 10.74 -18.88 34.67
CA LEU A 441 10.89 -17.82 33.68
C LEU A 441 10.95 -18.43 32.28
N ILE A 442 10.12 -17.92 31.37
CA ILE A 442 10.16 -18.23 29.94
C ILE A 442 10.47 -16.94 29.20
N ILE A 443 11.58 -16.92 28.47
CA ILE A 443 12.01 -15.75 27.69
C ILE A 443 11.89 -16.09 26.20
N SER A 444 11.08 -15.33 25.48
CA SER A 444 10.80 -15.57 24.07
C SER A 444 11.03 -14.31 23.24
N PRO A 445 11.96 -14.32 22.27
CA PRO A 445 12.11 -13.22 21.33
C PRO A 445 10.90 -13.13 20.40
N GLU A 446 10.50 -11.90 20.10
CA GLU A 446 9.59 -11.55 19.02
C GLU A 446 10.27 -10.51 18.12
N LEU A 447 9.97 -10.53 16.82
CA LEU A 447 10.43 -9.49 15.92
C LEU A 447 9.54 -8.25 16.08
N ALA A 448 10.18 -7.09 16.29
CA ALA A 448 9.52 -5.79 16.38
C ALA A 448 8.70 -5.44 15.12
N GLN A 449 9.07 -6.03 13.97
CA GLN A 449 8.39 -5.84 12.70
C GLN A 449 7.93 -7.20 12.15
N THR A 450 6.78 -7.19 11.48
CA THR A 450 6.23 -8.35 10.77
C THR A 450 6.93 -8.50 9.43
N ASN A 451 8.22 -8.82 9.48
CA ASN A 451 9.03 -9.04 8.30
C ASN A 451 9.20 -10.56 8.09
N PRO A 452 8.47 -11.17 7.12
CA PRO A 452 8.51 -12.62 6.92
C PRO A 452 9.87 -13.13 6.43
N TYR A 453 10.76 -12.22 6.00
CA TYR A 453 12.09 -12.54 5.50
C TYR A 453 13.15 -12.56 6.61
N ILE A 454 12.85 -12.02 7.80
CA ILE A 454 13.73 -12.06 8.96
C ILE A 454 13.28 -13.22 9.86
N LYS A 455 14.21 -14.12 10.19
CA LYS A 455 13.96 -15.21 11.13
C LYS A 455 14.34 -14.79 12.54
N ILE A 456 13.55 -15.25 13.51
CA ILE A 456 13.90 -15.14 14.94
C ILE A 456 15.17 -15.97 15.18
N PRO A 457 16.18 -15.43 15.89
CA PRO A 457 17.38 -16.18 16.19
C PRO A 457 17.06 -17.37 17.09
N GLU A 458 17.50 -18.57 16.68
CA GLU A 458 17.33 -19.79 17.48
C GLU A 458 18.23 -19.79 18.71
N LYS A 459 19.36 -19.06 18.67
CA LYS A 459 20.37 -19.00 19.72
C LYS A 459 20.77 -17.57 20.04
N GLY A 460 21.15 -17.34 21.29
CA GLY A 460 21.77 -16.10 21.73
C GLY A 460 22.43 -16.24 23.09
N LYS A 461 22.99 -15.13 23.58
CA LYS A 461 23.56 -15.03 24.91
C LYS A 461 22.58 -14.35 25.85
N VAL A 462 22.35 -14.93 27.01
CA VAL A 462 21.48 -14.38 28.06
C VAL A 462 22.24 -14.30 29.37
N LYS A 463 22.10 -13.16 30.04
CA LYS A 463 22.63 -12.89 31.38
C LYS A 463 21.48 -12.49 32.29
N ILE A 464 21.32 -13.19 33.42
CA ILE A 464 20.23 -12.96 34.38
C ILE A 464 20.80 -12.43 35.68
N GLY A 465 20.40 -11.23 36.09
CA GLY A 465 20.90 -10.54 37.27
C GLY A 465 22.42 -10.37 37.24
N ASN A 466 23.08 -10.76 38.33
CA ASN A 466 24.54 -10.72 38.47
C ASN A 466 25.24 -12.01 38.00
N GLY A 467 24.53 -12.90 37.31
CA GLY A 467 25.11 -14.13 36.78
C GLY A 467 26.01 -13.92 35.57
N ASP A 468 26.66 -15.00 35.13
CA ASP A 468 27.44 -15.02 33.90
C ASP A 468 26.54 -15.04 32.66
N SER A 469 27.06 -14.47 31.57
CA SER A 469 26.41 -14.57 30.26
C SER A 469 26.59 -15.98 29.70
N LYS A 470 25.48 -16.65 29.36
CA LYS A 470 25.46 -18.03 28.85
C LYS A 470 24.80 -18.09 27.48
N GLU A 471 25.32 -18.96 26.63
CA GLU A 471 24.68 -19.27 25.35
C GLU A 471 23.47 -20.17 25.57
N VAL A 472 22.34 -19.80 24.98
CA VAL A 472 21.04 -20.45 25.16
C VAL A 472 20.32 -20.60 23.83
N VAL A 473 19.37 -21.54 23.79
CA VAL A 473 18.40 -21.70 22.71
C VAL A 473 17.11 -21.01 23.12
N PHE A 474 16.48 -20.27 22.20
CA PHE A 474 15.19 -19.63 22.44
C PHE A 474 14.02 -20.52 21.98
N PRO A 475 12.88 -20.52 22.70
CA PRO A 475 12.64 -19.82 23.95
C PRO A 475 13.45 -20.43 25.12
N LEU A 476 13.99 -19.57 25.98
CA LEU A 476 14.71 -20.01 27.18
C LEU A 476 13.71 -20.28 28.30
N GLU A 477 13.68 -21.51 28.81
CA GLU A 477 12.93 -21.87 30.02
C GLU A 477 13.90 -22.17 31.17
N THR A 478 13.75 -21.48 32.30
CA THR A 478 14.64 -21.68 33.46
C THR A 478 13.93 -21.39 34.79
N ASP A 479 14.30 -22.13 35.83
CA ASP A 479 13.80 -21.91 37.19
C ASP A 479 14.70 -20.91 37.92
N LEU A 480 14.08 -19.90 38.54
CA LEU A 480 14.76 -18.85 39.27
C LEU A 480 14.20 -18.72 40.68
N LYS A 481 15.04 -18.30 41.63
CA LYS A 481 14.56 -17.91 42.96
C LYS A 481 13.60 -16.73 42.83
N ILE A 482 12.67 -16.64 43.77
CA ILE A 482 11.76 -15.48 43.86
C ILE A 482 12.58 -14.20 44.02
N GLY A 483 12.26 -13.18 43.23
CA GLY A 483 13.00 -11.93 43.22
C GLY A 483 12.84 -11.15 41.92
N LYS A 484 13.52 -10.01 41.86
CA LYS A 484 13.52 -9.10 40.72
C LYS A 484 14.87 -9.16 40.00
N TYR A 485 14.84 -9.37 38.69
CA TYR A 485 16.04 -9.58 37.87
C TYR A 485 16.09 -8.62 36.68
N ASN A 486 17.29 -8.13 36.38
CA ASN A 486 17.59 -7.52 35.08
C ASN A 486 18.11 -8.61 34.15
N ILE A 487 17.63 -8.64 32.91
CA ILE A 487 18.00 -9.67 31.93
C ILE A 487 18.60 -8.99 30.72
N GLU A 488 19.86 -9.27 30.45
CA GLU A 488 20.54 -8.83 29.23
C GLU A 488 20.50 -9.96 28.20
N ILE A 489 20.14 -9.62 26.97
CA ILE A 489 19.97 -10.56 25.87
C ILE A 489 20.71 -10.03 24.64
N GLU A 490 21.52 -10.88 24.03
CA GLU A 490 22.30 -10.56 22.84
C GLU A 490 22.16 -11.69 21.82
N ALA A 491 21.83 -11.35 20.58
CA ALA A 491 21.71 -12.29 19.47
C ALA A 491 22.42 -11.74 18.23
N GLN A 492 23.04 -12.63 17.45
CA GLN A 492 23.74 -12.24 16.23
C GLN A 492 22.77 -11.58 15.24
N GLY A 493 23.15 -10.44 14.68
CA GLY A 493 22.30 -9.67 13.76
C GLY A 493 21.33 -8.70 14.44
N PHE A 494 21.19 -8.74 15.78
CA PHE A 494 20.21 -7.94 16.50
C PHE A 494 20.86 -7.01 17.54
N GLU A 495 20.18 -5.92 17.86
CA GLU A 495 20.58 -5.03 18.94
C GLU A 495 20.46 -5.73 20.29
N LYS A 496 21.39 -5.42 21.22
CA LYS A 496 21.35 -5.92 22.59
C LYS A 496 20.10 -5.42 23.29
N LYS A 497 19.33 -6.32 23.91
CA LYS A 497 18.12 -6.00 24.68
C LYS A 497 18.41 -6.11 26.18
N ILE A 498 17.88 -5.18 26.97
CA ILE A 498 17.87 -5.25 28.42
C ILE A 498 16.42 -5.21 28.88
N LEU A 499 16.02 -6.20 29.67
CA LEU A 499 14.71 -6.29 30.32
C LEU A 499 14.92 -5.97 31.80
N GLU A 500 14.46 -4.81 32.23
CA GLU A 500 14.67 -4.35 33.60
C GLU A 500 13.54 -4.82 34.50
N GLY A 501 13.90 -5.24 35.71
CA GLY A 501 12.94 -5.45 36.77
C GLY A 501 11.96 -6.61 36.56
N VAL A 502 12.38 -7.69 35.90
CA VAL A 502 11.56 -8.90 35.73
C VAL A 502 11.36 -9.59 37.07
N GLU A 503 10.13 -9.56 37.58
CA GLU A 503 9.75 -10.17 38.85
C GLU A 503 9.33 -11.64 38.68
N ILE A 504 9.92 -12.51 39.51
CA ILE A 504 9.64 -13.94 39.57
C ILE A 504 8.81 -14.22 40.83
N PHE A 505 7.66 -14.86 40.64
CA PHE A 505 6.70 -15.18 41.71
C PHE A 505 6.67 -16.67 42.02
N PRO A 506 6.36 -17.06 43.27
CA PRO A 506 6.21 -18.46 43.67
C PRO A 506 5.18 -19.19 42.79
N ASP A 507 5.54 -20.39 42.31
CA ASP A 507 4.66 -21.31 41.57
C ASP A 507 3.98 -20.72 40.32
N LYS A 508 4.52 -19.61 39.78
CA LYS A 508 3.99 -18.97 38.59
C LYS A 508 4.99 -19.05 37.45
N ILE A 509 4.45 -19.26 36.25
CA ILE A 509 5.20 -19.10 35.01
C ILE A 509 5.16 -17.63 34.62
N ARG A 510 6.32 -16.96 34.69
CA ARG A 510 6.52 -15.64 34.13
C ARG A 510 6.98 -15.81 32.68
N SER A 511 6.10 -15.58 31.72
CA SER A 511 6.48 -15.49 30.32
C SER A 511 6.79 -14.04 29.97
N VAL A 512 8.00 -13.80 29.48
CA VAL A 512 8.45 -12.48 29.00
C VAL A 512 8.74 -12.58 27.52
N LYS A 513 7.91 -11.86 26.77
CA LYS A 513 8.17 -11.63 25.35
C LYS A 513 8.90 -10.31 25.19
N TYR A 514 9.85 -10.28 24.26
CA TYR A 514 10.61 -9.06 24.01
C TYR A 514 10.89 -8.86 22.54
N GLU A 515 10.81 -7.61 22.13
CA GLU A 515 11.11 -7.22 20.76
C GLU A 515 12.61 -7.18 20.51
N LEU A 516 13.03 -7.93 19.50
CA LEU A 516 14.34 -7.84 18.86
C LEU A 516 14.29 -6.80 17.74
N LYS A 517 15.22 -5.84 17.82
CA LYS A 517 15.47 -4.88 16.77
C LYS A 517 16.65 -5.36 15.93
N ALA A 518 16.37 -5.63 14.67
CA ALA A 518 17.41 -6.05 13.73
C ALA A 518 18.37 -4.89 13.45
N LYS A 519 19.67 -5.18 13.37
CA LYS A 519 20.66 -4.18 12.97
C LYS A 519 20.56 -3.92 11.47
N PHE A 520 20.91 -2.71 11.06
CA PHE A 520 20.95 -2.33 9.66
C PHE A 520 21.99 -3.13 8.86
N SER A 521 21.71 -3.25 7.57
CA SER A 521 22.51 -4.00 6.61
C SER A 521 23.10 -3.06 5.56
N THR A 522 24.07 -3.58 4.81
CA THR A 522 24.75 -2.88 3.73
C THR A 522 24.52 -3.61 2.41
N LEU A 523 24.22 -2.87 1.35
CA LEU A 523 24.08 -3.39 0.00
C LEU A 523 25.21 -2.84 -0.88
N LEU A 524 25.89 -3.73 -1.61
CA LEU A 524 26.85 -3.37 -2.65
C LEU A 524 26.36 -3.91 -3.99
N VAL A 525 26.10 -3.02 -4.95
CA VAL A 525 25.67 -3.41 -6.30
C VAL A 525 26.77 -3.17 -7.32
N LYS A 526 27.37 -4.23 -7.86
CA LYS A 526 28.41 -4.16 -8.89
C LYS A 526 27.82 -3.94 -10.28
N SER A 527 28.38 -3.03 -11.07
CA SER A 527 27.96 -2.79 -12.45
C SER A 527 29.07 -2.14 -13.28
N ASN A 528 29.14 -2.48 -14.57
CA ASN A 528 30.01 -1.77 -15.53
C ASN A 528 29.41 -0.43 -15.98
N THR A 529 28.12 -0.23 -15.75
CA THR A 529 27.40 1.01 -16.09
C THR A 529 26.98 1.71 -14.81
N LYS A 530 27.14 3.03 -14.76
CA LYS A 530 26.75 3.85 -13.61
C LYS A 530 25.22 4.01 -13.57
N LEU A 531 24.55 3.29 -12.68
CA LEU A 531 23.09 3.31 -12.53
C LEU A 531 22.70 3.87 -11.16
N ASP A 532 21.71 4.76 -11.15
CA ASP A 532 21.09 5.21 -9.91
C ASP A 532 20.11 4.14 -9.41
N ILE A 533 20.16 3.88 -8.12
CA ILE A 533 19.38 2.82 -7.46
C ILE A 533 18.29 3.49 -6.64
N PHE A 534 17.05 3.11 -6.92
CA PHE A 534 15.86 3.63 -6.26
C PHE A 534 15.11 2.51 -5.53
N GLU A 535 14.47 2.85 -4.43
CA GLU A 535 13.48 2.02 -3.73
C GLU A 535 12.31 2.92 -3.36
N ASN A 536 11.07 2.51 -3.67
CA ASN A 536 9.85 3.32 -3.47
C ASN A 536 9.99 4.76 -4.02
N ASP A 537 10.60 4.89 -5.20
CA ASP A 537 10.93 6.16 -5.89
C ASP A 537 11.91 7.10 -5.16
N LEU A 538 12.44 6.70 -4.00
CA LEU A 538 13.54 7.39 -3.32
C LEU A 538 14.88 6.87 -3.83
N LYS A 539 15.81 7.77 -4.20
CA LYS A 539 17.18 7.38 -4.54
C LYS A 539 17.90 6.94 -3.26
N ILE A 540 18.28 5.66 -3.19
CA ILE A 540 18.99 5.09 -2.03
C ILE A 540 20.50 5.01 -2.25
N GLY A 541 20.96 5.04 -3.50
CA GLY A 541 22.38 5.01 -3.81
C GLY A 541 22.69 4.85 -5.29
N GLN A 542 23.89 4.38 -5.58
CA GLN A 542 24.41 4.20 -6.93
C GLN A 542 25.27 2.93 -7.02
N THR A 543 25.32 2.32 -8.19
CA THR A 543 26.16 1.13 -8.42
C THR A 543 27.64 1.41 -8.12
N ASN A 544 28.33 0.41 -7.59
CA ASN A 544 29.72 0.41 -7.12
C ASN A 544 29.99 1.25 -5.85
N GLU A 545 28.94 1.71 -5.18
CA GLU A 545 29.02 2.36 -3.86
C GLU A 545 28.30 1.49 -2.81
N ALA A 546 28.76 1.56 -1.56
CA ALA A 546 28.14 0.85 -0.45
C ALA A 546 26.93 1.63 0.08
N ILE A 547 25.74 1.04 -0.02
CA ILE A 547 24.50 1.60 0.52
C ILE A 547 24.33 1.07 1.95
N GLN A 548 24.56 1.93 2.93
CA GLN A 548 24.53 1.57 4.35
C GLN A 548 23.18 1.91 4.99
N ASN A 549 22.97 1.45 6.23
CA ASN A 549 21.78 1.75 7.04
C ASN A 549 20.46 1.26 6.41
N LEU A 550 20.52 0.20 5.61
CA LEU A 550 19.32 -0.41 5.04
C LEU A 550 18.65 -1.30 6.08
N ASN A 551 17.32 -1.18 6.20
CA ASN A 551 16.56 -2.11 7.02
C ASN A 551 16.72 -3.52 6.45
N PRO A 552 16.88 -4.58 7.25
CA PRO A 552 16.79 -5.93 6.73
C PRO A 552 15.37 -6.26 6.26
N GLY A 553 15.23 -7.12 5.26
CA GLY A 553 13.96 -7.45 4.63
C GLY A 553 14.03 -7.60 3.12
N LYS A 554 12.87 -7.67 2.49
CA LYS A 554 12.76 -7.64 1.04
C LYS A 554 12.81 -6.20 0.53
N HIS A 555 13.68 -5.96 -0.44
CA HIS A 555 13.79 -4.68 -1.14
C HIS A 555 13.43 -4.85 -2.60
N GLU A 556 12.70 -3.88 -3.14
CA GLU A 556 12.37 -3.77 -4.56
C GLU A 556 13.18 -2.63 -5.15
N LEU A 557 14.28 -2.98 -5.81
CA LEU A 557 15.23 -2.03 -6.36
C LEU A 557 14.86 -1.69 -7.80
N ILE A 558 14.95 -0.40 -8.15
CA ILE A 558 14.77 0.10 -9.51
C ILE A 558 16.07 0.77 -9.95
N PHE A 559 16.70 0.21 -10.99
CA PHE A 559 17.90 0.78 -11.60
C PHE A 559 17.49 1.74 -12.72
N LYS A 560 17.92 3.00 -12.64
CA LYS A 560 17.61 4.04 -13.62
C LYS A 560 18.89 4.71 -14.13
N ALA A 561 18.90 5.05 -15.41
CA ALA A 561 19.91 5.89 -16.05
C ALA A 561 19.31 6.48 -17.34
N GLN A 562 19.84 7.61 -17.78
CA GLN A 562 19.33 8.32 -18.96
C GLN A 562 19.46 7.45 -20.23
N GLY A 563 18.36 7.31 -20.99
CA GLY A 563 18.34 6.51 -22.23
C GLY A 563 18.34 5.00 -22.03
N LEU A 564 18.17 4.51 -20.79
CA LEU A 564 18.05 3.09 -20.46
C LEU A 564 16.67 2.78 -19.87
N LYS A 565 16.13 1.62 -20.22
CA LYS A 565 14.88 1.12 -19.64
C LYS A 565 15.07 0.87 -18.14
N PRO A 566 14.19 1.36 -17.26
CA PRO A 566 14.26 1.04 -15.84
C PRO A 566 14.11 -0.47 -15.60
N ILE A 567 15.01 -1.04 -14.80
CA ILE A 567 14.97 -2.48 -14.48
C ILE A 567 14.66 -2.63 -12.99
N LYS A 568 13.75 -3.56 -12.69
CA LYS A 568 13.44 -3.94 -11.32
C LYS A 568 14.22 -5.20 -10.94
N ASN A 569 14.75 -5.23 -9.73
CA ASN A 569 15.29 -6.44 -9.12
C ASN A 569 14.84 -6.51 -7.67
N SER A 570 14.50 -7.71 -7.21
CA SER A 570 14.15 -7.92 -5.81
C SER A 570 15.29 -8.64 -5.09
N ILE A 571 15.65 -8.13 -3.92
CA ILE A 571 16.64 -8.75 -3.04
C ILE A 571 16.06 -8.96 -1.64
N ILE A 572 16.70 -9.82 -0.87
CA ILE A 572 16.41 -10.01 0.54
C ILE A 572 17.70 -9.75 1.30
N LEU A 573 17.67 -8.77 2.22
CA LEU A 573 18.75 -8.45 3.15
C LEU A 573 18.47 -9.09 4.51
N GLY A 574 19.37 -9.96 4.95
CA GLY A 574 19.44 -10.43 6.34
C GLY A 574 19.96 -9.33 7.26
N PRO A 575 19.78 -9.47 8.59
CA PRO A 575 20.18 -8.46 9.57
C PRO A 575 21.70 -8.44 9.82
N ASP A 576 22.30 -7.25 9.92
CA ASP A 576 23.77 -7.05 10.04
C ASP A 576 24.55 -7.69 8.87
N GLU A 577 23.91 -7.82 7.70
CA GLU A 577 24.48 -8.44 6.51
C GLU A 577 25.14 -7.39 5.60
N THR A 578 26.21 -7.78 4.91
CA THR A 578 26.66 -7.08 3.71
C THR A 578 26.38 -7.95 2.49
N LEU A 579 25.36 -7.60 1.72
CA LEU A 579 24.99 -8.33 0.52
C LEU A 579 25.63 -7.69 -0.72
N GLU A 580 26.32 -8.49 -1.50
CA GLU A 580 26.87 -8.08 -2.80
C GLU A 580 26.06 -8.71 -3.93
N ILE A 581 25.57 -7.88 -4.87
CA ILE A 581 24.87 -8.32 -6.08
C ILE A 581 25.44 -7.66 -7.33
N THR A 582 25.18 -8.24 -8.49
CA THR A 582 25.48 -7.61 -9.79
C THR A 582 24.21 -6.99 -10.37
N ALA A 583 24.32 -5.77 -10.90
CA ALA A 583 23.20 -5.10 -11.57
C ALA A 583 22.76 -5.90 -12.82
N PRO A 584 21.45 -6.01 -13.09
CA PRO A 584 20.95 -6.63 -14.31
C PRO A 584 21.40 -5.90 -15.59
N GLU A 585 21.47 -6.62 -16.71
CA GLU A 585 21.82 -6.02 -18.02
C GLU A 585 20.77 -5.00 -18.48
N THR A 586 21.22 -3.79 -18.82
CA THR A 586 20.34 -2.69 -19.24
C THR A 586 20.07 -2.66 -20.74
N GLN A 587 18.80 -2.48 -21.12
CA GLN A 587 18.39 -2.29 -22.52
C GLN A 587 18.28 -0.79 -22.85
N LYS A 588 18.87 -0.38 -23.98
CA LYS A 588 18.71 0.98 -24.52
C LYS A 588 17.28 1.15 -25.04
N ILE A 589 16.68 2.30 -24.77
CA ILE A 589 15.39 2.70 -25.32
C ILE A 589 15.60 3.66 -26.50
N SER A 590 14.96 3.36 -27.62
CA SER A 590 15.03 4.16 -28.83
C SER A 590 13.67 4.23 -29.54
N GLY A 591 13.50 5.25 -30.37
CA GLY A 591 12.37 5.42 -31.28
C GLY A 591 12.87 5.82 -32.67
N ASP A 592 11.96 5.83 -33.65
CA ASP A 592 12.27 6.23 -35.01
C ASP A 592 11.72 7.64 -35.29
N VAL A 593 12.39 8.39 -36.17
CA VAL A 593 11.96 9.73 -36.57
C VAL A 593 11.74 9.78 -38.07
N TYR A 594 10.53 10.14 -38.48
CA TYR A 594 10.18 10.33 -39.88
C TYR A 594 10.23 11.80 -40.26
N VAL A 595 11.13 12.13 -41.18
CA VAL A 595 11.39 13.50 -41.64
C VAL A 595 10.66 13.73 -42.95
N LYS A 596 9.74 14.70 -42.96
CA LYS A 596 9.00 15.14 -44.15
C LYS A 596 9.22 16.62 -44.42
N TYR A 597 8.76 17.07 -45.59
CA TYR A 597 8.74 18.48 -45.94
C TYR A 597 7.46 18.84 -46.69
N VAL A 598 7.12 20.12 -46.67
CA VAL A 598 6.07 20.73 -47.50
C VAL A 598 6.64 21.97 -48.19
N ILE A 599 6.27 22.19 -49.45
CA ILE A 599 6.66 23.39 -50.20
C ILE A 599 5.45 24.33 -50.22
N SER A 600 5.64 25.57 -49.78
CA SER A 600 4.59 26.58 -49.82
C SER A 600 4.27 26.98 -51.27
N ASP A 601 3.05 26.67 -51.71
CA ASP A 601 2.28 27.37 -52.75
C ASP A 601 2.78 27.32 -54.22
N TYR A 602 3.36 26.23 -54.72
CA TYR A 602 3.64 26.10 -56.17
C TYR A 602 3.64 24.67 -56.72
N ASP A 603 3.16 24.55 -57.98
CA ASP A 603 3.19 23.34 -58.83
C ASP A 603 4.58 23.18 -59.47
N ILE A 604 5.61 22.98 -58.63
CA ILE A 604 6.96 22.69 -59.07
C ILE A 604 7.08 21.17 -59.23
N ASN A 605 7.39 20.70 -60.44
CA ASN A 605 8.02 19.39 -60.62
C ASN A 605 9.30 19.38 -59.79
N THR A 606 9.26 18.77 -58.60
CA THR A 606 10.41 18.66 -57.70
C THR A 606 11.59 18.07 -58.47
N PRO A 607 12.73 18.78 -58.58
CA PRO A 607 13.90 18.25 -59.26
C PRO A 607 14.36 16.96 -58.58
N GLU A 608 14.67 15.93 -59.38
CA GLU A 608 15.01 14.57 -58.90
C GLU A 608 16.28 14.50 -58.02
N VAL A 609 17.07 15.57 -57.95
CA VAL A 609 18.34 15.62 -57.23
C VAL A 609 18.51 16.99 -56.56
N LEU A 610 18.18 17.05 -55.27
CA LEU A 610 18.60 18.13 -54.37
C LEU A 610 19.65 17.55 -53.41
N ASN A 611 20.70 18.32 -53.13
CA ASN A 611 21.63 17.99 -52.05
C ASN A 611 20.94 18.28 -50.73
N ILE A 612 20.51 17.21 -50.05
CA ILE A 612 19.83 17.29 -48.76
C ILE A 612 20.80 16.81 -47.68
N SER A 613 21.04 17.64 -46.68
CA SER A 613 21.73 17.24 -45.46
C SER A 613 20.82 17.35 -44.25
N LEU A 614 20.90 16.35 -43.38
CA LEU A 614 20.09 16.20 -42.18
C LEU A 614 21.01 15.90 -41.00
N LYS A 615 20.87 16.67 -39.93
CA LYS A 615 21.55 16.40 -38.67
C LYS A 615 20.51 16.18 -37.59
N ALA A 616 20.61 15.07 -36.86
CA ALA A 616 19.76 14.73 -35.73
C ALA A 616 20.65 14.30 -34.54
N GLY A 617 20.82 15.18 -33.56
CA GLY A 617 21.84 15.01 -32.52
C GLY A 617 23.26 14.94 -33.12
N ASP A 618 23.97 13.85 -32.85
CA ASP A 618 25.34 13.58 -33.38
C ASP A 618 25.34 12.88 -34.74
N LYS A 619 24.19 12.40 -35.23
CA LYS A 619 24.11 11.71 -36.53
C LYS A 619 23.96 12.74 -37.65
N ILE A 620 24.78 12.61 -38.69
CA ILE A 620 24.75 13.45 -39.90
C ILE A 620 24.48 12.54 -41.10
N PHE A 621 23.54 12.94 -41.95
CA PHE A 621 23.17 12.27 -43.18
C PHE A 621 23.30 13.25 -44.35
N GLU A 622 23.96 12.85 -45.42
CA GLU A 622 24.17 13.66 -46.63
C GLU A 622 23.60 12.94 -47.86
N ASN A 623 23.13 13.71 -48.85
CA ASN A 623 22.58 13.21 -50.11
C ASN A 623 21.38 12.25 -49.92
N ILE A 624 20.56 12.51 -48.92
CA ILE A 624 19.36 11.71 -48.63
C ILE A 624 18.19 12.09 -49.54
N LYS A 625 17.25 11.16 -49.72
CA LYS A 625 15.94 11.44 -50.34
C LYS A 625 14.89 11.61 -49.26
N LEU A 626 14.05 12.63 -49.36
CA LEU A 626 12.90 12.83 -48.47
C LEU A 626 11.61 12.27 -49.10
N PRO A 627 10.68 11.70 -48.29
CA PRO A 627 10.77 11.56 -46.83
C PRO A 627 11.81 10.53 -46.37
N PHE A 628 12.44 10.76 -45.21
CA PHE A 628 13.56 9.96 -44.69
C PHE A 628 13.27 9.45 -43.27
N LEU A 629 13.56 8.18 -43.00
CA LEU A 629 13.37 7.57 -41.69
C LEU A 629 14.71 7.43 -40.96
N ILE A 630 14.87 8.12 -39.85
CA ILE A 630 15.99 7.95 -38.94
C ILE A 630 15.64 6.85 -37.95
N LYS A 631 16.42 5.76 -37.94
CA LYS A 631 16.19 4.64 -37.04
C LYS A 631 16.99 4.75 -35.74
N GLU A 632 16.41 4.22 -34.67
CA GLU A 632 17.06 4.04 -33.36
C GLU A 632 17.68 5.34 -32.82
N LEU A 633 16.88 6.41 -32.75
CA LEU A 633 17.26 7.61 -32.01
C LEU A 633 16.95 7.39 -30.51
N PRO A 634 17.82 7.81 -29.56
CA PRO A 634 17.53 7.71 -28.13
C PRO A 634 16.23 8.45 -27.77
N VAL A 635 15.48 7.97 -26.79
CA VAL A 635 14.29 8.67 -26.29
C VAL A 635 14.66 10.05 -25.71
N GLY A 636 13.88 11.09 -26.03
CA GLY A 636 14.10 12.47 -25.58
C GLY A 636 13.96 13.51 -26.68
N LYS A 637 14.21 14.79 -26.35
CA LYS A 637 14.19 15.89 -27.33
C LYS A 637 15.52 15.98 -28.06
N HIS A 638 15.48 15.90 -29.39
CA HIS A 638 16.66 15.99 -30.24
C HIS A 638 16.57 17.15 -31.20
N PRO A 639 17.64 17.95 -31.35
CA PRO A 639 17.70 18.96 -32.39
C PRO A 639 17.82 18.27 -33.75
N VAL A 640 16.95 18.68 -34.68
CA VAL A 640 16.93 18.22 -36.06
C VAL A 640 17.04 19.45 -36.97
N SER A 641 18.06 19.47 -37.83
CA SER A 641 18.24 20.53 -38.82
C SER A 641 18.31 19.95 -40.22
N LEU A 642 17.56 20.56 -41.13
CA LEU A 642 17.51 20.22 -42.55
C LEU A 642 18.11 21.36 -43.38
N SER A 643 18.97 21.02 -44.34
CA SER A 643 19.51 21.96 -45.33
C SER A 643 19.29 21.41 -46.73
N ILE A 644 18.71 22.23 -47.60
CA ILE A 644 18.37 21.89 -48.98
C ILE A 644 18.85 23.02 -49.89
N GLU A 645 19.66 22.68 -50.90
CA GLU A 645 20.15 23.66 -51.89
C GLU A 645 18.97 24.34 -52.63
N GLY A 646 18.96 25.67 -52.67
CA GLY A 646 17.93 26.45 -53.39
C GLY A 646 16.67 26.77 -52.58
N PHE A 647 16.58 26.37 -51.31
CA PHE A 647 15.42 26.60 -50.45
C PHE A 647 15.81 27.23 -49.11
N ASN A 648 14.95 28.11 -48.59
CA ASN A 648 14.95 28.50 -47.19
C ASN A 648 14.12 27.48 -46.40
N VAL A 649 14.70 26.94 -45.33
CA VAL A 649 14.02 25.99 -44.45
C VAL A 649 13.45 26.73 -43.24
N LYS A 650 12.15 26.62 -43.00
CA LYS A 650 11.42 27.16 -41.85
C LYS A 650 10.74 26.01 -41.09
N GLY A 651 10.56 26.16 -39.77
CA GLY A 651 9.87 25.17 -38.95
C GLY A 651 10.56 24.90 -37.60
N GLU A 652 10.00 23.95 -36.85
CA GLU A 652 10.55 23.50 -35.57
C GLU A 652 11.87 22.74 -35.77
N ASN A 653 12.86 23.01 -34.92
CA ASN A 653 14.20 22.40 -34.98
C ASN A 653 14.39 21.27 -33.97
N ASN A 654 13.33 20.82 -33.29
CA ASN A 654 13.43 19.75 -32.30
C ASN A 654 12.30 18.74 -32.49
N VAL A 655 12.62 17.46 -32.36
CA VAL A 655 11.64 16.37 -32.32
C VAL A 655 11.72 15.69 -30.96
N GLU A 656 10.56 15.37 -30.39
CA GLU A 656 10.46 14.55 -29.18
C GLU A 656 10.30 13.08 -29.58
N VAL A 657 11.31 12.27 -29.27
CA VAL A 657 11.35 10.84 -29.58
C VAL A 657 10.81 10.04 -28.41
N LEU A 658 9.79 9.23 -28.66
CA LEU A 658 9.13 8.37 -27.67
C LEU A 658 9.55 6.90 -27.87
N GLU A 659 9.52 6.09 -26.79
CA GLU A 659 9.97 4.68 -26.84
C GLU A 659 9.10 3.87 -27.81
N GLY A 660 9.73 3.28 -28.84
CA GLY A 660 9.05 2.40 -29.80
C GLY A 660 8.04 3.07 -30.73
N GLU A 661 7.89 4.39 -30.67
CA GLU A 661 7.01 5.16 -31.56
C GLU A 661 7.79 5.76 -32.74
N ILE A 662 7.03 6.12 -33.79
CA ILE A 662 7.55 6.88 -34.92
C ILE A 662 7.13 8.34 -34.73
N SER A 663 8.06 9.18 -34.29
CA SER A 663 7.84 10.63 -34.20
C SER A 663 7.99 11.27 -35.57
N GLU A 664 7.17 12.28 -35.87
CA GLU A 664 7.20 12.98 -37.16
C GLU A 664 7.68 14.42 -37.01
N ILE A 665 8.53 14.88 -37.93
CA ILE A 665 8.92 16.28 -38.06
C ILE A 665 8.73 16.73 -39.52
N ILE A 666 8.08 17.88 -39.70
CA ILE A 666 7.76 18.45 -41.00
C ILE A 666 8.47 19.80 -41.13
N PHE A 667 9.30 19.94 -42.16
CA PHE A 667 9.93 21.21 -42.52
C PHE A 667 9.13 21.94 -43.59
N GLU A 668 8.96 23.25 -43.44
CA GLU A 668 8.41 24.12 -44.48
C GLU A 668 9.54 24.65 -45.35
N LEU A 669 9.44 24.47 -46.66
CA LEU A 669 10.43 24.91 -47.64
C LEU A 669 9.89 26.08 -48.46
N GLU A 670 10.61 27.18 -48.43
CA GLU A 670 10.36 28.33 -49.29
C GLU A 670 11.41 28.39 -50.41
N PRO A 671 11.01 28.32 -51.69
CA PRO A 671 11.96 28.35 -52.79
C PRO A 671 12.64 29.73 -52.89
N LEU A 672 13.97 29.74 -53.03
CA LEU A 672 14.72 30.98 -53.27
C LEU A 672 14.37 31.57 -54.64
N LYS A 673 14.23 32.90 -54.71
CA LYS A 673 14.02 33.61 -55.98
C LYS A 673 15.15 33.35 -56.95
N SER A 674 14.85 33.37 -58.24
CA SER A 674 15.79 33.08 -59.32
C SER A 674 15.96 34.29 -60.23
N ASP A 675 17.13 34.39 -60.83
CA ASP A 675 17.43 35.40 -61.83
C ASP A 675 17.46 34.76 -63.22
N LEU A 676 17.07 35.53 -64.23
CA LEU A 676 17.05 35.10 -65.62
C LEU A 676 17.84 36.08 -66.47
N LEU A 677 18.94 35.61 -67.07
CA LEU A 677 19.71 36.37 -68.06
C LEU A 677 19.25 35.99 -69.45
N ILE A 678 18.78 36.97 -70.21
CA ILE A 678 18.44 36.81 -71.63
C ILE A 678 19.41 37.61 -72.46
N SER A 679 20.16 36.93 -73.33
CA SER A 679 21.15 37.52 -74.22
C SER A 679 20.76 37.33 -75.69
N SER A 680 20.93 38.38 -76.50
CA SER A 680 20.65 38.33 -77.94
C SER A 680 21.47 39.33 -78.75
N PRO A 681 21.82 39.02 -80.01
CA PRO A 681 22.41 39.97 -80.95
C PRO A 681 21.46 41.12 -81.35
N ASP A 682 20.15 40.95 -81.26
CA ASP A 682 19.16 41.96 -81.67
C ASP A 682 18.59 42.71 -80.46
N SER A 683 18.24 44.00 -80.65
CA SER A 683 17.57 44.77 -79.60
C SER A 683 16.05 44.59 -79.64
N PHE A 684 15.50 43.76 -78.76
CA PHE A 684 14.07 43.48 -78.66
C PHE A 684 13.50 43.74 -77.26
N GLU A 685 12.19 43.93 -77.20
CA GLU A 685 11.44 43.97 -75.93
C GLU A 685 11.11 42.56 -75.46
N ILE A 686 11.24 42.32 -74.15
CA ILE A 686 10.94 41.06 -73.48
C ILE A 686 9.72 41.29 -72.60
N TRP A 687 8.66 40.51 -72.85
CA TRP A 687 7.40 40.62 -72.15
C TRP A 687 7.11 39.33 -71.38
N GLU A 688 6.71 39.47 -70.12
CA GLU A 688 6.30 38.39 -69.24
C GLU A 688 4.86 38.62 -68.81
N ASN A 689 3.95 37.66 -69.08
CA ASN A 689 2.53 37.76 -68.73
C ASN A 689 1.87 39.09 -69.14
N GLY A 690 2.27 39.66 -70.29
CA GLY A 690 1.73 40.92 -70.79
C GLY A 690 2.33 42.19 -70.18
N THR A 691 3.35 42.08 -69.32
CA THR A 691 4.09 43.22 -68.75
C THR A 691 5.49 43.29 -69.34
N LEU A 692 6.00 44.48 -69.65
CA LEU A 692 7.38 44.65 -70.15
C LEU A 692 8.36 44.31 -69.02
N ALA A 693 9.08 43.19 -69.16
CA ALA A 693 10.06 42.72 -68.19
C ALA A 693 11.44 43.34 -68.40
N GLY A 694 11.75 43.76 -69.63
CA GLY A 694 12.99 44.47 -69.97
C GLY A 694 13.28 44.45 -71.47
N ASN A 695 14.47 44.90 -71.84
CA ASN A 695 14.99 44.83 -73.21
C ASN A 695 16.12 43.81 -73.31
N SER A 696 16.39 43.28 -74.50
CA SER A 696 17.49 42.35 -74.82
C SER A 696 18.80 42.64 -74.05
N ASN A 697 19.52 41.59 -73.62
CA ASN A 697 20.75 41.67 -72.81
C ASN A 697 20.51 42.21 -71.39
N VAL A 698 19.44 41.73 -70.74
CA VAL A 698 19.04 42.09 -69.37
C VAL A 698 19.05 40.87 -68.45
N ILE A 699 19.37 41.11 -67.17
CA ILE A 699 19.11 40.18 -66.08
C ILE A 699 17.79 40.59 -65.45
N ILE A 700 16.77 39.76 -65.61
CA ILE A 700 15.50 39.89 -64.90
C ILE A 700 15.70 39.25 -63.53
N LYS A 701 15.67 40.07 -62.48
CA LYS A 701 15.98 39.64 -61.12
C LYS A 701 14.73 39.26 -60.33
N ASN A 702 14.92 38.43 -59.31
CA ASN A 702 13.91 38.10 -58.31
C ASN A 702 12.64 37.45 -58.87
N LEU A 703 12.76 36.69 -59.96
CA LEU A 703 11.65 35.92 -60.49
C LEU A 703 11.28 34.78 -59.54
N THR A 704 10.00 34.46 -59.51
CA THR A 704 9.53 33.22 -58.89
C THR A 704 10.14 32.03 -59.62
N PRO A 705 10.58 30.98 -58.94
CA PRO A 705 10.94 29.74 -59.61
C PRO A 705 9.70 29.08 -60.25
N GLY A 706 9.89 28.34 -61.34
CA GLY A 706 8.81 27.72 -62.11
C GLY A 706 8.82 28.07 -63.60
N ILE A 707 7.72 27.78 -64.31
CA ILE A 707 7.63 27.97 -65.76
C ILE A 707 7.12 29.38 -66.09
N HIS A 708 7.95 30.16 -66.76
CA HIS A 708 7.65 31.50 -67.25
C HIS A 708 7.52 31.49 -68.77
N GLU A 709 6.44 32.05 -69.33
CA GLU A 709 6.31 32.27 -70.77
C GLU A 709 6.78 33.69 -71.13
N MET A 710 7.90 33.78 -71.83
CA MET A 710 8.48 35.03 -72.30
C MET A 710 8.13 35.27 -73.77
N ILE A 711 7.75 36.49 -74.10
CA ILE A 711 7.43 36.93 -75.47
C ILE A 711 8.45 37.96 -75.91
N PHE A 712 9.10 37.70 -77.04
CA PHE A 712 10.12 38.56 -77.66
C PHE A 712 9.52 39.34 -78.83
N LYS A 713 9.66 40.67 -78.82
CA LYS A 713 9.10 41.55 -79.84
C LYS A 713 10.15 42.47 -80.45
N LEU A 714 10.23 42.48 -81.79
CA LEU A 714 11.09 43.36 -82.57
C LEU A 714 10.32 43.98 -83.75
N ASN A 715 10.48 45.28 -83.96
CA ASN A 715 9.86 46.00 -85.07
C ASN A 715 10.18 45.35 -86.42
N ASN A 716 9.15 45.13 -87.25
CA ASN A 716 9.22 44.46 -88.55
C ASN A 716 9.60 42.95 -88.49
N SER A 717 9.27 42.27 -87.38
CA SER A 717 9.39 40.81 -87.22
C SER A 717 8.10 40.21 -86.62
N LYS A 718 7.99 38.88 -86.60
CA LYS A 718 6.88 38.15 -85.96
C LYS A 718 7.23 37.86 -84.49
N ASP A 719 6.31 38.16 -83.56
CA ASP A 719 6.47 37.84 -82.13
C ASP A 719 6.80 36.35 -81.92
N ARG A 720 7.72 36.05 -81.00
CA ARG A 720 8.14 34.69 -80.62
C ARG A 720 7.91 34.48 -79.14
N SER A 721 7.23 33.39 -78.74
CA SER A 721 7.13 33.00 -77.32
C SER A 721 8.04 31.82 -76.99
N LYS A 722 8.53 31.77 -75.74
CA LYS A 722 9.37 30.70 -75.21
C LYS A 722 9.05 30.46 -73.74
N LYS A 723 8.79 29.21 -73.39
CA LYS A 723 8.63 28.78 -72.00
C LYS A 723 9.98 28.46 -71.39
N ILE A 724 10.23 29.02 -70.21
CA ILE A 724 11.50 28.97 -69.50
C ILE A 724 11.21 28.42 -68.11
N ASN A 725 11.87 27.34 -67.71
CA ASN A 725 11.75 26.80 -66.36
C ASN A 725 12.90 27.33 -65.49
N LEU A 726 12.57 28.11 -64.46
CA LEU A 726 13.51 28.69 -63.52
C LEU A 726 13.69 27.77 -62.31
N THR A 727 14.93 27.34 -62.07
CA THR A 727 15.29 26.53 -60.88
C THR A 727 15.51 27.45 -59.67
N PRO A 728 14.96 27.13 -58.47
CA PRO A 728 15.13 27.96 -57.27
C PRO A 728 16.59 28.33 -56.97
N GLY A 729 16.84 29.63 -56.74
CA GLY A 729 18.16 30.16 -56.36
C GLY A 729 19.27 30.07 -57.42
N LYS A 730 18.97 29.60 -58.65
CA LYS A 730 19.94 29.51 -59.76
C LYS A 730 19.69 30.57 -60.82
N LEU A 731 20.78 31.13 -61.34
CA LEU A 731 20.74 31.98 -62.54
C LEU A 731 20.48 31.08 -63.75
N THR A 732 19.40 31.37 -64.48
CA THR A 732 19.11 30.70 -65.75
C THR A 732 19.57 31.61 -66.88
N GLU A 733 20.42 31.09 -67.79
CA GLU A 733 20.91 31.86 -68.94
C GLU A 733 20.30 31.34 -70.23
N ILE A 734 19.79 32.26 -71.05
CA ILE A 734 19.22 31.94 -72.36
C ILE A 734 19.82 32.85 -73.41
N LYS A 735 20.27 32.21 -74.50
CA LYS A 735 20.69 32.88 -75.73
C LYS A 735 19.55 32.80 -76.74
N GLU A 736 19.15 33.94 -77.27
CA GLU A 736 18.06 34.05 -78.22
C GLU A 736 18.59 34.57 -79.57
N GLU A 737 18.23 33.88 -80.65
CA GLU A 737 18.70 34.17 -82.02
C GLU A 737 18.02 35.40 -82.64
N SER A 738 18.62 35.97 -83.68
CA SER A 738 18.04 37.12 -84.41
C SER A 738 16.67 36.80 -85.01
N LEU A 739 15.75 37.76 -84.93
CA LEU A 739 14.39 37.60 -85.46
C LEU A 739 14.37 37.86 -86.99
N GLN A 740 13.72 36.98 -87.75
CA GLN A 740 13.73 37.00 -89.23
C GLN A 740 12.94 38.19 -89.80
N LYS A 741 13.59 39.05 -90.62
CA LYS A 741 12.97 40.19 -91.32
C LYS A 741 12.40 39.79 -92.70
N LEU A 742 11.23 40.32 -93.10
CA LEU A 742 10.51 39.96 -94.34
C LEU A 742 11.02 40.71 -95.62
N LYS A 743 10.97 40.10 -96.82
CA LYS A 743 11.39 40.64 -98.15
C LYS A 743 10.30 40.44 -99.25
N GLY A 744 10.21 41.28 -100.31
CA GLY A 744 9.27 41.15 -101.46
C GLY A 744 9.81 41.64 -102.84
N SER A 745 9.18 41.25 -103.97
CA SER A 745 9.55 41.52 -105.40
C SER A 745 8.32 41.72 -106.34
N LEU A 746 8.47 42.39 -107.51
CA LEU A 746 7.39 42.68 -108.52
C LEU A 746 7.80 42.24 -109.95
N ARG A 747 6.87 41.63 -110.72
CA ARG A 747 7.05 41.20 -112.13
C ARG A 747 5.99 41.81 -113.08
N LEU A 748 6.41 42.18 -114.30
CA LEU A 748 5.58 42.71 -115.40
C LEU A 748 5.75 41.82 -116.66
N SER A 749 4.70 41.65 -117.47
CA SER A 749 4.75 41.03 -118.83
C SER A 749 3.69 41.66 -119.74
N CYS A 750 3.97 41.86 -121.04
CA CYS A 750 3.08 42.52 -122.00
C CYS A 750 2.79 41.64 -123.25
N GLU A 751 1.56 41.61 -123.78
CA GLU A 751 1.24 40.95 -125.08
C GLU A 751 0.59 41.96 -126.05
N ILE A 752 1.16 42.14 -127.24
CA ILE A 752 0.67 43.03 -128.32
C ILE A 752 0.30 42.17 -129.53
N LYS A 753 -0.94 42.26 -130.05
CA LYS A 753 -1.38 41.52 -131.24
C LYS A 753 -1.65 42.49 -132.40
N GLY A 754 -1.05 42.29 -133.59
CA GLY A 754 -1.52 43.00 -134.79
C GLY A 754 -0.61 43.19 -136.01
N PHE A 755 0.73 43.22 -135.93
CA PHE A 755 1.57 43.43 -137.14
C PHE A 755 3.00 42.86 -137.00
N PRO A 756 3.51 42.02 -137.95
CA PRO A 756 4.81 41.34 -137.77
C PRO A 756 6.08 42.18 -138.01
N ASN A 757 6.01 43.48 -138.31
CA ASN A 757 7.19 44.26 -138.72
C ASN A 757 7.16 45.73 -138.25
N LEU A 758 7.14 45.94 -136.92
CA LEU A 758 7.38 47.26 -136.33
C LEU A 758 8.47 47.19 -135.27
N THR A 759 9.49 48.03 -135.42
CA THR A 759 10.56 48.21 -134.44
C THR A 759 10.01 48.97 -133.22
N LEU A 760 9.41 48.24 -132.27
CA LEU A 760 8.81 48.75 -131.01
C LEU A 760 9.82 49.46 -130.06
N LYS A 761 11.07 49.67 -130.49
CA LYS A 761 12.23 50.06 -129.66
C LYS A 761 12.20 51.50 -129.11
N LYS A 762 11.18 52.32 -129.39
CA LYS A 762 11.11 53.74 -128.94
C LYS A 762 9.82 54.15 -128.22
N GLN A 763 8.86 53.24 -128.01
CA GLN A 763 7.48 53.62 -127.68
C GLN A 763 7.02 53.33 -126.24
N ILE A 764 7.89 52.82 -125.35
CA ILE A 764 7.57 52.59 -123.94
C ILE A 764 8.56 53.36 -123.04
N LYS A 765 8.04 54.23 -122.18
CA LYS A 765 8.79 54.97 -121.16
C LYS A 765 8.25 54.66 -119.77
N ILE A 766 9.14 54.60 -118.77
CA ILE A 766 8.78 54.24 -117.40
C ILE A 766 9.28 55.31 -116.43
N LYS A 767 8.46 55.64 -115.43
CA LYS A 767 8.78 56.56 -114.34
C LYS A 767 8.36 55.96 -113.00
N ILE A 768 9.28 55.94 -112.03
CA ILE A 768 9.03 55.47 -110.65
C ILE A 768 9.16 56.68 -109.73
N GLY A 769 8.07 57.07 -109.06
CA GLY A 769 8.05 58.23 -108.18
C GLY A 769 8.34 59.57 -108.91
N THR A 770 9.14 60.43 -108.30
CA THR A 770 9.43 61.79 -108.82
C THR A 770 10.52 61.85 -109.90
N ASN A 771 11.05 60.70 -110.34
CA ASN A 771 12.17 60.64 -111.28
C ASN A 771 11.80 61.06 -112.73
N GLU A 772 12.80 61.37 -113.58
CA GLU A 772 12.59 61.63 -115.02
C GLU A 772 12.20 60.36 -115.79
N TRP A 773 11.49 60.52 -116.91
CA TRP A 773 11.14 59.40 -117.80
C TRP A 773 12.40 58.74 -118.38
N LYS A 774 12.55 57.43 -118.17
CA LYS A 774 13.65 56.66 -118.76
C LYS A 774 13.12 55.74 -119.87
N THR A 775 13.86 55.70 -120.99
CA THR A 775 13.67 54.72 -122.06
C THR A 775 14.35 53.41 -121.64
N THR A 776 13.66 52.28 -121.73
CA THR A 776 14.15 50.97 -121.26
C THR A 776 15.46 50.54 -121.97
N PRO A 777 16.53 50.15 -121.25
CA PRO A 777 17.75 49.59 -121.85
C PRO A 777 17.48 48.21 -122.51
N MET A 778 18.18 47.95 -123.63
CA MET A 778 17.91 46.88 -124.60
C MET A 778 18.12 45.42 -124.15
N SER A 779 18.55 45.15 -122.91
CA SER A 779 19.08 43.81 -122.58
C SER A 779 18.02 42.75 -122.23
N TRP A 780 16.75 43.10 -122.02
CA TRP A 780 15.76 42.21 -121.38
C TRP A 780 14.43 42.11 -122.16
N VAL A 781 14.52 41.83 -123.47
CA VAL A 781 13.36 41.57 -124.34
C VAL A 781 13.58 40.26 -125.10
N GLU A 782 12.85 39.20 -124.74
CA GLU A 782 12.70 38.03 -125.61
C GLU A 782 11.54 38.29 -126.58
N ASN A 783 11.86 38.40 -127.86
CA ASN A 783 10.87 38.47 -128.95
C ASN A 783 10.68 37.08 -129.55
N ASP A 784 9.48 36.53 -129.46
CA ASP A 784 9.07 35.39 -130.28
C ASP A 784 8.48 35.92 -131.60
N ILE A 785 9.33 35.98 -132.62
CA ILE A 785 9.04 36.62 -133.91
C ILE A 785 7.85 35.94 -134.64
N ASN A 786 7.54 34.69 -134.31
CA ASN A 786 6.46 33.96 -134.99
C ASN A 786 5.07 34.18 -134.38
N THR A 787 4.97 34.71 -133.16
CA THR A 787 3.69 34.88 -132.45
C THR A 787 3.30 36.35 -132.21
N GLY A 788 4.20 37.29 -132.50
CA GLY A 788 3.98 38.72 -132.27
C GLY A 788 4.03 39.13 -130.79
N LYS A 789 4.47 38.25 -129.88
CA LYS A 789 4.52 38.51 -128.43
C LYS A 789 5.85 39.16 -128.02
N CYS A 790 5.78 40.15 -127.13
CA CYS A 790 6.95 40.87 -126.58
C CYS A 790 6.92 40.85 -125.05
N ASN A 791 7.70 39.96 -124.43
CA ASN A 791 7.79 39.89 -122.96
C ASN A 791 8.83 40.88 -122.43
N ILE A 792 8.40 41.80 -121.56
CA ILE A 792 9.27 42.77 -120.88
C ILE A 792 9.25 42.46 -119.39
N GLN A 793 10.35 41.95 -118.83
CA GLN A 793 10.51 41.72 -117.40
C GLN A 793 11.29 42.88 -116.75
N ILE A 794 10.79 43.39 -115.62
CA ILE A 794 11.44 44.44 -114.83
C ILE A 794 11.50 43.97 -113.39
N GLU A 795 12.68 44.00 -112.78
CA GLU A 795 12.89 43.63 -111.39
C GLU A 795 13.35 44.88 -110.62
N ALA A 796 12.56 45.32 -109.64
CA ALA A 796 12.87 46.48 -108.81
C ALA A 796 12.92 46.07 -107.34
N LEU A 797 14.07 46.27 -106.70
CA LEU A 797 14.32 45.91 -105.30
C LEU A 797 14.10 47.11 -104.37
N GLY A 798 13.29 46.93 -103.32
CA GLY A 798 13.43 47.73 -102.09
C GLY A 798 12.64 49.03 -101.94
N PHE A 799 11.48 49.20 -102.60
CA PHE A 799 10.64 50.39 -102.40
C PHE A 799 9.19 50.01 -102.07
N LYS A 800 8.65 50.53 -100.95
CA LYS A 800 7.20 50.64 -100.75
C LYS A 800 6.82 52.12 -100.62
N THR A 801 5.74 52.49 -101.33
CA THR A 801 4.99 53.77 -101.36
C THR A 801 5.28 54.82 -102.44
N GLN A 802 5.86 54.46 -103.60
CA GLN A 802 5.90 55.39 -104.76
C GLN A 802 5.08 54.85 -105.95
N PRO A 803 4.28 55.70 -106.63
CA PRO A 803 3.50 55.29 -107.79
C PRO A 803 4.41 54.93 -108.97
N LEU A 804 4.05 53.86 -109.68
CA LEU A 804 4.67 53.46 -110.94
C LEU A 804 3.84 54.04 -112.10
N GLU A 805 4.45 54.87 -112.94
CA GLU A 805 3.82 55.41 -114.15
C GLU A 805 4.44 54.79 -115.41
N LEU A 806 3.57 54.31 -116.30
CA LEU A 806 3.91 53.75 -117.61
C LEU A 806 3.30 54.62 -118.71
N LEU A 807 4.10 55.03 -119.69
CA LEU A 807 3.65 55.77 -120.87
C LEU A 807 3.92 54.97 -122.14
N ILE A 808 2.88 54.80 -122.95
CA ILE A 808 2.91 54.09 -124.22
C ILE A 808 2.50 55.06 -125.34
N GLU A 809 3.37 55.29 -126.31
CA GLU A 809 3.11 56.16 -127.46
C GLU A 809 2.44 55.33 -128.59
N PRO A 810 1.21 55.64 -129.06
CA PRO A 810 0.23 54.63 -129.44
C PRO A 810 -0.03 54.53 -130.94
N ASP A 811 0.76 55.15 -131.80
CA ASP A 811 0.36 55.41 -133.19
C ASP A 811 0.01 54.14 -134.00
N LYS A 812 0.29 52.92 -133.49
CA LYS A 812 -0.07 51.63 -134.11
C LYS A 812 -0.46 50.48 -133.14
N ILE A 813 -0.84 50.74 -131.88
CA ILE A 813 -1.18 49.67 -130.92
C ILE A 813 -2.69 49.60 -130.68
N THR A 814 -3.32 48.47 -131.04
CA THR A 814 -4.78 48.26 -130.89
C THR A 814 -5.19 47.44 -129.67
N ASN A 815 -4.28 46.61 -129.11
CA ASN A 815 -4.51 45.86 -127.87
C ASN A 815 -3.18 45.64 -127.11
N ALA A 816 -3.20 45.80 -125.79
CA ALA A 816 -2.10 45.45 -124.89
C ALA A 816 -2.62 44.70 -123.65
N VAL A 817 -1.96 43.60 -123.29
CA VAL A 817 -2.25 42.82 -122.08
C VAL A 817 -1.10 42.98 -121.09
N PHE A 818 -1.34 43.29 -119.82
CA PHE A 818 -0.32 43.40 -118.76
C PHE A 818 -0.53 42.32 -117.70
N VAL A 819 0.54 41.66 -117.28
CA VAL A 819 0.54 40.78 -116.10
C VAL A 819 1.29 41.49 -114.98
N LEU A 820 0.63 41.68 -113.84
CA LEU A 820 1.18 42.37 -112.66
C LEU A 820 1.24 41.42 -111.46
N GLU A 821 2.37 41.42 -110.76
CA GLU A 821 2.54 40.72 -109.46
C GLU A 821 2.98 41.71 -108.35
N PRO A 822 2.09 42.52 -107.74
CA PRO A 822 2.51 43.54 -106.80
C PRO A 822 2.45 43.16 -105.32
N ASP A 823 3.43 43.72 -104.59
CA ASP A 823 3.44 43.93 -103.13
C ASP A 823 2.83 45.33 -102.81
N ASN A 824 1.51 45.46 -102.66
CA ASN A 824 0.79 46.72 -102.30
C ASN A 824 1.34 48.00 -103.01
N CYS A 825 1.16 48.10 -104.32
CA CYS A 825 1.45 49.30 -105.10
C CYS A 825 0.18 49.87 -105.75
N GLU A 826 0.11 51.19 -105.91
CA GLU A 826 -0.91 51.89 -106.70
C GLU A 826 -0.44 51.95 -108.17
N VAL A 827 -1.28 51.53 -109.11
CA VAL A 827 -0.94 51.42 -110.54
C VAL A 827 -1.76 52.42 -111.34
N ILE A 828 -1.09 53.35 -112.04
CA ILE A 828 -1.74 54.33 -112.91
C ILE A 828 -1.30 54.08 -114.35
N ILE A 829 -2.24 53.71 -115.22
CA ILE A 829 -2.00 53.54 -116.65
C ILE A 829 -2.41 54.84 -117.35
N LYS A 830 -1.47 55.50 -118.03
CA LYS A 830 -1.72 56.72 -118.81
C LYS A 830 -1.61 56.46 -120.31
N SER A 831 -2.52 57.02 -121.10
CA SER A 831 -2.49 56.99 -122.56
C SER A 831 -2.87 58.37 -123.11
N ASN A 832 -2.27 58.71 -124.23
CA ASN A 832 -2.57 59.89 -125.05
C ASN A 832 -3.72 59.64 -126.06
N VAL A 833 -4.32 58.44 -126.10
CA VAL A 833 -5.56 58.19 -126.84
C VAL A 833 -6.74 58.48 -125.90
N ASN A 834 -7.46 59.56 -126.18
CA ASN A 834 -8.72 59.83 -125.50
C ASN A 834 -9.72 58.76 -125.95
N GLU A 835 -10.23 57.93 -125.01
CA GLU A 835 -11.26 56.87 -125.17
C GLU A 835 -10.82 55.39 -125.08
N ALA A 836 -9.65 55.08 -124.51
CA ALA A 836 -9.30 53.68 -124.16
C ALA A 836 -9.92 53.20 -122.82
N LEU A 837 -10.28 51.92 -122.73
CA LEU A 837 -10.86 51.24 -121.56
C LEU A 837 -9.95 50.15 -121.01
N ILE A 838 -9.87 50.03 -119.69
CA ILE A 838 -9.05 49.03 -118.97
C ILE A 838 -9.97 47.91 -118.46
N PHE A 839 -9.58 46.66 -118.71
CA PHE A 839 -10.26 45.46 -118.27
C PHE A 839 -9.34 44.59 -117.42
N GLU A 840 -9.87 43.87 -116.45
CA GLU A 840 -9.18 42.77 -115.74
C GLU A 840 -10.02 41.50 -115.90
N ASN A 841 -9.45 40.44 -116.45
CA ASN A 841 -10.19 39.18 -116.68
C ASN A 841 -11.58 39.40 -117.34
N ASN A 842 -11.65 40.29 -118.34
CA ASN A 842 -12.86 40.75 -119.06
C ASN A 842 -13.86 41.63 -118.28
N ARG A 843 -13.56 42.06 -117.04
CA ARG A 843 -14.35 43.05 -116.30
C ARG A 843 -13.78 44.45 -116.52
N GLN A 844 -14.60 45.40 -116.96
CA GLN A 844 -14.17 46.80 -117.13
C GLN A 844 -13.86 47.42 -115.76
N LEU A 845 -12.62 47.90 -115.59
CA LEU A 845 -12.16 48.59 -114.37
C LEU A 845 -12.32 50.11 -114.48
N GLY A 846 -12.19 50.71 -115.67
CA GLY A 846 -12.30 52.16 -115.85
C GLY A 846 -11.81 52.65 -117.22
N LYS A 847 -11.77 53.97 -117.40
CA LYS A 847 -11.15 54.64 -118.55
C LYS A 847 -9.66 54.89 -118.29
N VAL A 848 -8.86 54.91 -119.35
CA VAL A 848 -7.44 55.26 -119.24
C VAL A 848 -7.29 56.72 -118.77
N ASN A 849 -6.29 56.99 -117.91
CA ASN A 849 -6.04 58.26 -117.19
C ASN A 849 -6.86 58.50 -115.90
N GLU A 850 -7.70 57.56 -115.46
CA GLU A 850 -8.33 57.58 -114.13
C GLU A 850 -7.60 56.61 -113.17
N PRO A 851 -7.41 56.96 -111.88
CA PRO A 851 -6.78 56.06 -110.91
C PRO A 851 -7.66 54.84 -110.65
N ILE A 852 -7.08 53.64 -110.81
CA ILE A 852 -7.77 52.37 -110.51
C ILE A 852 -7.46 51.99 -109.06
N LEU A 853 -8.50 51.69 -108.29
CA LEU A 853 -8.44 51.26 -106.89
C LEU A 853 -7.37 50.18 -106.61
N THR A 854 -6.74 50.30 -105.45
CA THR A 854 -5.64 49.47 -104.92
C THR A 854 -5.95 47.96 -105.02
N MET A 855 -5.09 47.21 -105.70
CA MET A 855 -5.30 45.78 -105.94
C MET A 855 -4.71 44.90 -104.83
N PRO A 856 -5.41 43.85 -104.36
CA PRO A 856 -4.92 42.91 -103.34
C PRO A 856 -3.88 41.92 -103.90
N PHE A 857 -3.11 41.28 -103.00
CA PHE A 857 -2.03 40.30 -103.26
C PHE A 857 -2.46 39.08 -104.08
N LYS A 858 -2.53 39.21 -105.41
CA LYS A 858 -2.71 38.14 -106.41
C LYS A 858 -2.13 38.58 -107.77
N GLN A 859 -1.86 37.61 -108.65
CA GLN A 859 -1.49 37.88 -110.04
C GLN A 859 -2.71 38.44 -110.80
N HIS A 860 -2.55 39.59 -111.46
CA HIS A 860 -3.63 40.23 -112.22
C HIS A 860 -3.26 40.33 -113.70
N ILE A 861 -4.25 40.10 -114.58
CA ILE A 861 -4.11 40.21 -116.04
C ILE A 861 -5.02 41.35 -116.51
N LEU A 862 -4.41 42.47 -116.90
CA LEU A 862 -5.10 43.66 -117.38
C LEU A 862 -5.08 43.72 -118.91
N THR A 863 -6.17 44.12 -119.55
CA THR A 863 -6.28 44.30 -121.01
C THR A 863 -6.77 45.72 -121.30
N VAL A 864 -6.08 46.44 -122.18
CA VAL A 864 -6.49 47.79 -122.62
C VAL A 864 -7.03 47.73 -124.05
N LYS A 865 -8.24 48.26 -124.28
CA LYS A 865 -8.91 48.32 -125.59
C LYS A 865 -9.27 49.77 -125.96
N ALA A 866 -8.94 50.21 -127.17
CA ALA A 866 -9.38 51.51 -127.69
C ALA A 866 -10.73 51.37 -128.44
N GLN A 867 -11.73 52.20 -128.13
CA GLN A 867 -12.98 52.26 -128.89
C GLN A 867 -12.81 53.13 -130.14
N GLY A 868 -13.16 52.64 -131.34
CA GLY A 868 -13.31 53.49 -132.53
C GLY A 868 -12.74 53.00 -133.88
N PHE A 869 -12.01 51.87 -133.94
CA PHE A 869 -11.48 51.35 -135.21
C PHE A 869 -12.35 50.19 -135.76
N LYS A 870 -12.78 50.27 -137.03
CA LYS A 870 -13.57 49.23 -137.73
C LYS A 870 -12.66 48.13 -138.29
N ASP A 871 -13.13 46.88 -138.22
CA ASP A 871 -12.49 45.60 -138.62
C ASP A 871 -12.13 45.44 -140.13
N LYS A 872 -11.66 46.47 -140.84
CA LYS A 872 -11.09 46.31 -142.21
C LYS A 872 -9.80 47.08 -142.52
N ASP A 873 -9.13 47.60 -141.51
CA ASP A 873 -7.69 47.91 -141.57
C ASP A 873 -7.00 47.31 -140.33
N LEU A 874 -7.24 46.00 -140.12
CA LEU A 874 -6.48 45.07 -139.28
C LEU A 874 -7.12 43.68 -139.31
#